data_AF-A0A9X3EJY3-F1
#
_entry.id   AF-A0A9X3EJY3-F1
#
_cell.length_a   1.000
_cell.length_b   1.000
_cell.length_c   1.000
_cell.angle_alpha   90.00
_cell.angle_beta   90.00
_cell.angle_gamma   90.00
#
_symmetry.space_group_name_H-M   'P 1'
#
loop_
_entity.id
_entity.type
_entity.pdbx_description
1 polymer ?
#
loop_
_entity_poly.entity_id
_entity_poly.type
_entity_poly.pdbx_seq_one_letter_code
_entity_poly.pdbx_strand_id
1 'polypeptide(L)'
;MPRARATLCTCLAACLWASPGWAAPAVVPPSPRTRVDAVYPLAEARSDVVAVKLAVTVEADGRVGAVEVLKSGGAAFDDAAVAAVKQWRFDPARRDDVAVAVKIRVPFNFAPPAQPAEAPAGEPAPSAPPGQPAPSASQPGPSRPAPPASQPAPSQPVPPASQPGPPQPVPSASQPGPSQPAPSASPSQPAPSASQPEPVLDVAARSRRPPPRAASDFVVERDVLAAPPRQSAADMLSSAPGVYVARAEGEAVAHEITLRGFNAAHGQDIEITAGALPLNQVSHLHGQGYADLNWIVPETVRSIRVTEGVYDPRQGDFAVAGSIDFDLAVPRRGIQLRSTGGSFATFRQLVLWAPKGQEDETFAAAAVRRTRGFGMNRGGLSGMAMGQFAFSAAGGWRGKVHVAAYAARAGLAGVLRRDDVAAGVVGFYDSYGDPSANSQSASAARGHLSLELERRGEGGAVTRMAVWTALVDLHSRENFTGYTQRGVVMPQWVGRGDLIEQQNRDFGGGMRLSHRTAGWRPAPWFHAALEVGAAARIHNIQQAQNLLQAPQNETWDRRVDATVLASDVGLYGDLDLRLGKRVRLRGGGRADVLHYDIDDRLGNFIAPYQVESHLVGHRRTATGVAAGPRVSLEVAPVPWVSLFAAYGQGYRSPQARQLDEGERAPFAKVHSTEGGVRMSPLGGRLQLSAAGFATFLAQDLAFDPEEGRLEKVGPTRRAGAALQLIARPLPWLVAAGSVTYVHAVLRAPPPATAENPSPPYVPGQLLPYVPPVVVRADIGLDKDLVELKGRPLGLRVGLGYSYLSPRPLPYGQFADPVHLLDASAAVRWSVVEVGVEAFNLLARRWAATEYNFVSDWGTRPILPPARPPLRRRPPAQRHGHPHPALLAACPSRPVLSHLSLVTGPFAHVPPTSHAPPALRRLRRHRRAGLPGPAAGARGRGRADRGRLDRDPHARRSRPRPALPVRHRGRLLRTVRHRGRRVRRGRPRRPARPRASGARRARRPARSGPLGHARLRRHLAQDAGQAGRPGRRAGRARGPVRRHGCLCGHVLRVHRRPRRRPRAPRQPHHRGPAGRSLRPRRRRRARRHDRRRRLVGRRRLRRARRARPRPARPRRPGRRRSGLARRRRPGRRPLRHDRRPAAVRLGRRGMIP
;
A
#
# COMPACT_ATOMS: atom_id res chain seq x y z
N MET A 1 -61.22 31.74 -27.24
CA MET A 1 -60.70 31.57 -28.62
C MET A 1 -59.23 31.13 -28.59
N PRO A 2 -58.65 30.53 -29.65
CA PRO A 2 -57.82 29.32 -29.46
C PRO A 2 -56.43 29.30 -30.14
N ARG A 3 -55.78 28.12 -30.04
CA ARG A 3 -54.65 27.57 -30.85
C ARG A 3 -53.22 27.97 -30.50
N ALA A 4 -52.58 27.13 -29.68
CA ALA A 4 -51.24 26.59 -29.93
C ALA A 4 -51.10 25.20 -29.26
N ARG A 5 -51.31 24.10 -30.01
CA ARG A 5 -51.12 22.70 -29.55
C ARG A 5 -49.96 22.06 -30.31
N ALA A 6 -49.25 21.13 -29.66
CA ALA A 6 -48.23 20.22 -30.20
C ALA A 6 -47.06 20.88 -30.98
N THR A 7 -45.81 20.76 -30.53
CA THR A 7 -44.96 19.59 -30.86
C THR A 7 -43.70 19.61 -29.98
N LEU A 8 -43.67 18.87 -28.86
CA LEU A 8 -42.45 18.68 -28.06
C LEU A 8 -42.47 17.44 -27.13
N CYS A 9 -42.99 16.30 -27.59
CA CYS A 9 -43.03 15.04 -26.80
C CYS A 9 -42.52 13.80 -27.56
N THR A 10 -42.00 13.94 -28.77
CA THR A 10 -41.66 12.82 -29.67
C THR A 10 -40.19 12.75 -30.08
N CYS A 11 -39.29 13.42 -29.35
CA CYS A 11 -37.83 13.37 -29.57
C CYS A 11 -37.03 12.71 -28.43
N LEU A 12 -37.70 12.20 -27.39
CA LEU A 12 -37.08 11.65 -26.17
C LEU A 12 -37.34 10.15 -25.94
N ALA A 13 -38.07 9.50 -26.85
CA ALA A 13 -38.39 8.07 -26.79
C ALA A 13 -37.81 7.24 -27.97
N ALA A 14 -37.07 7.88 -28.88
CA ALA A 14 -36.59 7.27 -30.13
C ALA A 14 -35.05 7.14 -30.25
N CYS A 15 -34.30 7.45 -29.18
CA CYS A 15 -32.85 7.19 -29.10
C CYS A 15 -32.51 5.90 -28.32
N LEU A 16 -33.54 5.15 -27.90
CA LEU A 16 -33.41 3.78 -27.44
C LEU A 16 -33.83 2.87 -28.59
N TRP A 17 -32.88 2.55 -29.47
CA TRP A 17 -32.68 1.25 -30.16
C TRP A 17 -31.44 1.37 -31.07
N ALA A 18 -30.68 0.28 -31.19
CA ALA A 18 -29.62 0.04 -32.17
C ALA A 18 -28.74 1.25 -32.59
N SER A 19 -27.91 1.75 -31.67
CA SER A 19 -26.54 2.12 -32.09
C SER A 19 -25.75 0.81 -32.19
N PRO A 20 -25.21 0.41 -33.36
CA PRO A 20 -24.23 -0.66 -33.42
C PRO A 20 -23.06 -0.26 -32.52
N GLY A 21 -22.74 -1.11 -31.54
CA GLY A 21 -21.57 -0.86 -30.70
C GLY A 21 -20.33 -0.86 -31.59
N TRP A 22 -19.59 0.25 -31.63
CA TRP A 22 -18.28 0.29 -32.29
C TRP A 22 -17.25 -0.45 -31.41
N ALA A 23 -17.45 -1.76 -31.28
CA ALA A 23 -16.39 -2.65 -30.90
C ALA A 23 -15.21 -2.43 -31.87
N ALA A 24 -14.00 -2.32 -31.33
CA ALA A 24 -12.84 -2.61 -32.17
C ALA A 24 -13.01 -4.05 -32.68
N PRO A 25 -12.76 -4.33 -33.97
CA PRO A 25 -13.02 -5.65 -34.55
C PRO A 25 -12.32 -6.72 -33.73
N ALA A 26 -13.04 -7.81 -33.44
CA ALA A 26 -12.63 -8.82 -32.48
C ALA A 26 -11.56 -9.72 -33.08
N VAL A 27 -10.32 -9.20 -33.14
CA VAL A 27 -9.15 -9.92 -33.65
C VAL A 27 -8.65 -10.88 -32.57
N VAL A 28 -9.04 -12.14 -32.68
CA VAL A 28 -8.50 -13.25 -31.87
C VAL A 28 -7.21 -13.73 -32.55
N PRO A 29 -6.04 -13.66 -31.90
CA PRO A 29 -4.80 -14.17 -32.47
C PRO A 29 -4.83 -15.71 -32.60
N PRO A 30 -4.03 -16.30 -33.51
CA PRO A 30 -3.99 -17.74 -33.66
C PRO A 30 -3.31 -18.36 -32.45
N SER A 31 -3.76 -19.53 -32.01
CA SER A 31 -3.19 -20.21 -30.82
C SER A 31 -2.72 -21.63 -31.16
N PRO A 32 -1.51 -22.06 -30.73
CA PRO A 32 -0.94 -23.33 -31.17
C PRO A 32 -1.64 -24.53 -30.49
N ARG A 33 -2.44 -25.25 -31.26
CA ARG A 33 -3.20 -26.46 -30.87
C ARG A 33 -2.31 -27.70 -30.76
N THR A 34 -1.28 -27.82 -31.60
CA THR A 34 -0.22 -28.83 -31.46
C THR A 34 1.14 -28.19 -31.73
N ARG A 35 2.15 -28.62 -30.97
CA ARG A 35 3.53 -28.18 -31.08
C ARG A 35 4.46 -29.39 -31.12
N VAL A 36 5.56 -29.23 -31.85
CA VAL A 36 6.70 -30.15 -31.89
C VAL A 36 7.93 -29.33 -31.54
N ASP A 37 8.74 -29.80 -30.60
CA ASP A 37 9.94 -29.09 -30.16
C ASP A 37 11.06 -29.26 -31.21
N ALA A 38 11.95 -28.26 -31.30
CA ALA A 38 13.07 -28.32 -32.24
C ALA A 38 14.21 -29.19 -31.68
N VAL A 39 14.71 -30.11 -32.51
CA VAL A 39 15.84 -30.98 -32.16
C VAL A 39 17.11 -30.16 -32.09
N TYR A 40 17.84 -30.24 -30.98
CA TYR A 40 19.10 -29.53 -30.82
C TYR A 40 20.18 -30.08 -31.78
N PRO A 41 20.79 -29.26 -32.66
CA PRO A 41 21.83 -29.71 -33.58
C PRO A 41 23.15 -30.01 -32.86
N LEU A 42 23.37 -31.29 -32.50
CA LEU A 42 24.56 -31.73 -31.77
C LEU A 42 25.89 -31.42 -32.49
N ALA A 43 25.89 -31.34 -33.82
CA ALA A 43 27.07 -30.99 -34.62
C ALA A 43 27.49 -29.51 -34.51
N GLU A 44 26.58 -28.61 -34.10
CA GLU A 44 26.87 -27.20 -33.79
C GLU A 44 26.77 -26.93 -32.27
N ALA A 45 27.05 -27.91 -31.41
CA ALA A 45 26.87 -27.74 -29.97
C ALA A 45 27.66 -26.57 -29.37
N ARG A 46 26.94 -25.68 -28.66
CA ARG A 46 27.48 -24.49 -28.00
C ARG A 46 27.15 -24.51 -26.51
N SER A 47 27.89 -23.74 -25.72
CA SER A 47 27.67 -23.60 -24.26
C SER A 47 26.64 -22.53 -23.90
N ASP A 48 26.24 -21.69 -24.86
CA ASP A 48 25.22 -20.66 -24.72
C ASP A 48 23.85 -21.07 -25.31
N VAL A 49 22.79 -20.34 -24.94
CA VAL A 49 21.43 -20.58 -25.43
C VAL A 49 21.25 -19.90 -26.78
N VAL A 50 21.13 -20.67 -27.85
CA VAL A 50 20.97 -20.16 -29.21
C VAL A 50 19.49 -19.82 -29.46
N ALA A 51 19.20 -18.58 -29.87
CA ALA A 51 17.84 -18.08 -30.03
C ALA A 51 17.51 -17.73 -31.50
N VAL A 52 16.67 -18.54 -32.13
CA VAL A 52 16.13 -18.34 -33.48
C VAL A 52 14.78 -17.62 -33.37
N LYS A 53 14.49 -16.68 -34.28
CA LYS A 53 13.16 -16.06 -34.41
C LYS A 53 12.65 -16.24 -35.82
N LEU A 54 11.49 -16.89 -35.97
CA LEU A 54 10.81 -17.09 -37.24
C LEU A 54 9.61 -16.15 -37.39
N ALA A 55 9.35 -15.65 -38.60
CA ALA A 55 8.03 -15.19 -38.98
C ALA A 55 7.29 -16.36 -39.63
N VAL A 56 6.06 -16.60 -39.19
CA VAL A 56 5.26 -17.77 -39.60
C VAL A 56 3.90 -17.28 -40.02
N THR A 57 3.52 -17.51 -41.28
CA THR A 57 2.12 -17.35 -41.70
C THR A 57 1.32 -18.55 -41.19
N VAL A 58 0.36 -18.27 -40.31
CA VAL A 58 -0.71 -19.21 -39.97
C VAL A 58 -1.85 -18.94 -40.95
N GLU A 59 -2.24 -19.96 -41.70
CA GLU A 59 -3.32 -19.87 -42.69
C GLU A 59 -4.70 -19.89 -42.03
N ALA A 60 -5.74 -19.54 -42.78
CA ALA A 60 -7.12 -19.49 -42.28
C ALA A 60 -7.69 -20.87 -41.84
N ASP A 61 -7.04 -21.98 -42.22
CA ASP A 61 -7.37 -23.33 -41.76
C ASP A 61 -6.54 -23.81 -40.55
N GLY A 62 -5.64 -22.96 -40.05
CA GLY A 62 -4.76 -23.26 -38.91
C GLY A 62 -3.46 -23.99 -39.25
N ARG A 63 -3.15 -24.23 -40.53
CA ARG A 63 -1.84 -24.75 -40.95
C ARG A 63 -0.77 -23.67 -40.93
N VAL A 64 0.49 -24.11 -40.88
CA VAL A 64 1.66 -23.27 -41.11
C VAL A 64 1.93 -23.21 -42.61
N GLY A 65 1.87 -22.02 -43.18
CA GLY A 65 2.23 -21.70 -44.57
C GLY A 65 3.68 -21.24 -44.67
N ALA A 66 3.89 -20.02 -45.17
CA ALA A 66 5.22 -19.44 -45.33
C ALA A 66 5.96 -19.28 -43.98
N VAL A 67 7.27 -19.58 -43.98
CA VAL A 67 8.17 -19.42 -42.84
C VAL A 67 9.43 -18.68 -43.28
N GLU A 68 9.79 -17.62 -42.57
CA GLU A 68 10.99 -16.79 -42.81
C GLU A 68 11.81 -16.67 -41.53
N VAL A 69 13.15 -16.69 -41.63
CA VAL A 69 14.03 -16.43 -40.48
C VAL A 69 14.16 -14.91 -40.27
N LEU A 70 13.70 -14.40 -39.13
CA LEU A 70 13.86 -12.99 -38.72
C LEU A 70 15.12 -12.75 -37.90
N LYS A 71 15.58 -13.76 -37.15
CA LYS A 71 16.89 -13.76 -36.46
C LYS A 71 17.44 -15.18 -36.50
N SER A 72 18.63 -15.31 -37.07
CA SER A 72 19.35 -16.57 -37.19
C SER A 72 20.06 -16.95 -35.89
N GLY A 73 20.09 -18.26 -35.60
CA GLY A 73 20.98 -18.86 -34.59
C GLY A 73 22.27 -19.46 -35.17
N GLY A 74 22.36 -19.57 -36.49
CA GLY A 74 23.23 -20.50 -37.21
C GLY A 74 22.40 -21.47 -38.04
N ALA A 75 22.91 -21.92 -39.18
CA ALA A 75 22.12 -22.63 -40.19
C ALA A 75 21.42 -23.89 -39.63
N ALA A 76 22.13 -24.74 -38.88
CA ALA A 76 21.51 -25.95 -38.34
C ALA A 76 20.42 -25.66 -37.29
N PHE A 77 20.54 -24.57 -36.53
CA PHE A 77 19.52 -24.14 -35.56
C PHE A 77 18.30 -23.55 -36.26
N ASP A 78 18.51 -22.78 -37.34
CA ASP A 78 17.44 -22.22 -38.15
C ASP A 78 16.63 -23.34 -38.84
N ASP A 79 17.32 -24.29 -39.46
CA ASP A 79 16.68 -25.45 -40.11
C ASP A 79 15.92 -26.31 -39.09
N ALA A 80 16.48 -26.56 -37.90
CA ALA A 80 15.79 -27.27 -36.83
C ALA A 80 14.51 -26.55 -36.36
N ALA A 81 14.56 -25.21 -36.21
CA ALA A 81 13.39 -24.41 -35.85
C ALA A 81 12.33 -24.40 -36.95
N VAL A 82 12.73 -24.29 -38.23
CA VAL A 82 11.84 -24.32 -39.40
C VAL A 82 11.20 -25.69 -39.57
N ALA A 83 11.96 -26.78 -39.38
CA ALA A 83 11.46 -28.15 -39.45
C ALA A 83 10.47 -28.45 -38.32
N ALA A 84 10.70 -27.93 -37.11
CA ALA A 84 9.77 -28.04 -36.00
C ALA A 84 8.47 -27.26 -36.24
N VAL A 85 8.56 -25.97 -36.62
CA VAL A 85 7.37 -25.12 -36.73
C VAL A 85 6.43 -25.53 -37.86
N LYS A 86 6.94 -26.10 -38.96
CA LYS A 86 6.11 -26.66 -40.05
C LYS A 86 5.20 -27.81 -39.59
N GLN A 87 5.56 -28.50 -38.50
CA GLN A 87 4.76 -29.58 -37.91
C GLN A 87 3.68 -29.07 -36.94
N TRP A 88 3.71 -27.80 -36.54
CA TRP A 88 2.71 -27.23 -35.64
C TRP A 88 1.34 -27.10 -36.33
N ARG A 89 0.28 -27.08 -35.53
CA ARG A 89 -1.07 -26.67 -35.97
C ARG A 89 -1.62 -25.64 -34.99
N PHE A 90 -2.35 -24.69 -35.52
CA PHE A 90 -2.98 -23.62 -34.77
C PHE A 90 -4.50 -23.76 -34.85
N ASP A 91 -5.20 -23.25 -33.85
CA ASP A 91 -6.54 -22.71 -34.09
C ASP A 91 -6.36 -21.36 -34.80
N PRO A 92 -6.98 -21.14 -35.97
CA PRO A 92 -6.67 -20.00 -36.83
C PRO A 92 -7.08 -18.67 -36.19
N ALA A 93 -6.41 -17.60 -36.61
CA ALA A 93 -6.76 -16.25 -36.19
C ALA A 93 -8.16 -15.90 -36.70
N ARG A 94 -8.95 -15.21 -35.88
CA ARG A 94 -10.28 -14.75 -36.28
C ARG A 94 -10.33 -13.24 -36.29
N ARG A 95 -11.07 -12.67 -37.24
CA ARG A 95 -11.54 -11.29 -37.22
C ARG A 95 -13.05 -11.33 -37.37
N ASP A 96 -13.75 -10.86 -36.34
CA ASP A 96 -15.22 -10.80 -36.32
C ASP A 96 -15.82 -12.20 -36.63
N ASP A 97 -15.28 -13.19 -35.90
CA ASP A 97 -15.46 -14.65 -36.01
C ASP A 97 -15.09 -15.34 -37.34
N VAL A 98 -14.80 -14.60 -38.41
CA VAL A 98 -14.26 -15.16 -39.67
C VAL A 98 -12.78 -15.50 -39.51
N ALA A 99 -12.38 -16.73 -39.88
CA ALA A 99 -11.00 -17.16 -39.86
C ALA A 99 -10.16 -16.47 -40.96
N VAL A 100 -8.96 -16.00 -40.62
CA VAL A 100 -8.08 -15.22 -41.51
C VAL A 100 -6.63 -15.67 -41.38
N ALA A 101 -5.89 -15.65 -42.50
CA ALA A 101 -4.46 -15.88 -42.48
C ALA A 101 -3.72 -14.69 -41.83
N VAL A 102 -2.70 -14.97 -41.02
CA VAL A 102 -1.90 -13.93 -40.34
C VAL A 102 -0.45 -14.37 -40.11
N LYS A 103 0.48 -13.41 -40.26
CA LYS A 103 1.90 -13.63 -40.04
C LYS A 103 2.29 -13.29 -38.60
N ILE A 104 2.55 -14.31 -37.80
CA ILE A 104 3.01 -14.21 -36.40
C ILE A 104 4.53 -14.33 -36.30
N ARG A 105 5.08 -14.12 -35.09
CA ARG A 105 6.50 -14.36 -34.77
C ARG A 105 6.62 -15.49 -33.75
N VAL A 106 7.45 -16.48 -34.03
CA VAL A 106 7.68 -17.67 -33.19
C VAL A 106 9.16 -17.74 -32.81
N PRO A 107 9.52 -17.60 -31.53
CA PRO A 107 10.88 -17.81 -31.05
C PRO A 107 11.13 -19.31 -30.77
N PHE A 108 12.34 -19.78 -31.07
CA PHE A 108 12.88 -21.07 -30.63
C PHE A 108 14.18 -20.82 -29.86
N ASN A 109 14.26 -21.33 -28.64
CA ASN A 109 15.44 -21.20 -27.77
C ASN A 109 16.05 -22.59 -27.56
N PHE A 110 17.25 -22.80 -28.08
CA PHE A 110 17.99 -24.06 -27.99
C PHE A 110 18.94 -24.01 -26.79
N ALA A 111 18.54 -24.66 -25.69
CA ALA A 111 19.40 -24.86 -24.53
C ALA A 111 20.38 -26.02 -24.78
N PRO A 112 21.66 -25.92 -24.34
CA PRO A 112 22.63 -27.01 -24.51
C PRO A 112 22.13 -28.33 -23.89
N PRO A 113 22.33 -29.48 -24.56
CA PRO A 113 21.94 -30.78 -24.01
C PRO A 113 22.79 -31.09 -22.76
N ALA A 114 22.13 -31.57 -21.71
CA ALA A 114 22.83 -32.03 -20.51
C ALA A 114 23.74 -33.22 -20.85
N GLN A 115 24.96 -33.23 -20.30
CA GLN A 115 25.84 -34.39 -20.37
C GLN A 115 25.12 -35.61 -19.75
N PRO A 116 25.21 -36.81 -20.36
CA PRO A 116 24.72 -38.03 -19.73
C PRO A 116 25.38 -38.23 -18.36
N ALA A 117 24.60 -38.64 -17.37
CA ALA A 117 25.16 -39.08 -16.11
C ALA A 117 25.98 -40.36 -16.35
N GLU A 118 27.18 -40.42 -15.78
CA GLU A 118 28.02 -41.61 -15.78
C GLU A 118 27.26 -42.76 -15.12
N ALA A 119 27.18 -43.91 -15.80
CA ALA A 119 26.32 -45.00 -15.37
C ALA A 119 26.89 -45.67 -14.10
N PRO A 120 26.08 -45.94 -13.06
CA PRO A 120 26.54 -46.71 -11.92
C PRO A 120 26.93 -48.12 -12.36
N ALA A 121 28.07 -48.61 -11.86
CA ALA A 121 28.47 -49.99 -12.05
C ALA A 121 27.39 -50.92 -11.46
N GLY A 122 27.05 -51.99 -12.19
CA GLY A 122 25.82 -52.74 -11.93
C GLY A 122 25.81 -53.57 -10.65
N GLU A 123 24.71 -53.49 -9.90
CA GLU A 123 24.33 -54.52 -8.93
C GLU A 123 23.73 -55.74 -9.65
N PRO A 124 24.15 -56.98 -9.30
CA PRO A 124 23.49 -58.20 -9.76
C PRO A 124 22.26 -58.54 -8.90
N ALA A 125 21.25 -59.15 -9.53
CA ALA A 125 20.03 -59.64 -8.86
C ALA A 125 19.39 -60.77 -9.69
N PRO A 126 18.51 -61.62 -9.13
CA PRO A 126 18.21 -61.90 -7.71
C PRO A 126 18.29 -63.40 -7.34
N SER A 127 18.21 -63.73 -6.04
CA SER A 127 17.83 -65.10 -5.60
C SER A 127 17.23 -65.11 -4.18
N ALA A 128 16.17 -65.90 -3.97
CA ALA A 128 15.44 -66.09 -2.70
C ALA A 128 14.39 -67.21 -2.87
N PRO A 129 13.75 -67.74 -1.79
CA PRO A 129 14.23 -68.22 -0.49
C PRO A 129 13.67 -69.67 -0.26
N PRO A 130 13.28 -70.18 0.94
CA PRO A 130 13.73 -69.99 2.34
C PRO A 130 14.17 -71.32 3.04
N GLY A 131 14.72 -71.24 4.26
CA GLY A 131 14.93 -72.42 5.14
C GLY A 131 15.43 -72.07 6.55
N GLN A 132 14.88 -72.72 7.59
CA GLN A 132 15.18 -72.58 9.04
C GLN A 132 15.77 -73.91 9.58
N PRO A 133 16.29 -74.04 10.84
CA PRO A 133 16.02 -73.25 12.06
C PRO A 133 17.22 -72.92 13.00
N ALA A 134 16.90 -72.30 14.15
CA ALA A 134 17.75 -72.09 15.34
C ALA A 134 17.58 -73.25 16.37
N PRO A 135 18.17 -73.23 17.61
CA PRO A 135 17.97 -72.21 18.67
C PRO A 135 19.30 -71.45 18.99
N SER A 136 19.68 -70.87 20.15
CA SER A 136 19.28 -70.84 21.60
C SER A 136 19.95 -69.60 22.26
N ALA A 137 19.72 -69.16 23.51
CA ALA A 137 18.63 -69.20 24.51
C ALA A 137 19.03 -68.32 25.72
N SER A 138 18.10 -68.04 26.65
CA SER A 138 18.30 -67.49 28.03
C SER A 138 18.43 -65.96 28.26
N GLN A 139 17.89 -65.53 29.42
CA GLN A 139 17.91 -64.20 30.06
C GLN A 139 18.62 -64.34 31.46
N PRO A 140 18.69 -63.36 32.43
CA PRO A 140 18.12 -62.00 32.54
C PRO A 140 19.10 -60.89 33.07
N GLY A 141 18.57 -59.69 33.43
CA GLY A 141 19.31 -58.55 34.03
C GLY A 141 19.35 -58.56 35.58
N PRO A 142 19.41 -57.41 36.31
CA PRO A 142 19.32 -55.99 35.89
C PRO A 142 20.30 -55.02 36.64
N SER A 143 19.93 -53.73 36.79
CA SER A 143 20.39 -52.72 37.80
C SER A 143 21.45 -51.66 37.41
N ARG A 144 21.64 -50.66 38.30
CA ARG A 144 22.33 -49.36 38.11
C ARG A 144 22.89 -48.84 39.43
N PRO A 145 24.12 -48.30 39.47
CA PRO A 145 24.37 -47.11 40.30
C PRO A 145 25.34 -46.07 39.65
N ALA A 146 25.73 -45.06 40.44
CA ALA A 146 26.77 -44.05 40.16
C ALA A 146 27.47 -43.67 41.50
N PRO A 147 28.09 -42.49 41.65
CA PRO A 147 29.50 -42.18 41.41
C PRO A 147 30.33 -41.99 42.73
N PRO A 148 31.64 -41.67 42.65
CA PRO A 148 32.37 -40.90 43.66
C PRO A 148 32.47 -39.40 43.29
N ALA A 149 33.04 -38.55 44.15
CA ALA A 149 33.14 -37.10 43.92
C ALA A 149 34.33 -36.42 44.65
N SER A 150 34.57 -35.13 44.39
CA SER A 150 35.50 -34.26 45.13
C SER A 150 35.07 -32.78 45.13
N GLN A 151 35.29 -32.09 46.26
CA GLN A 151 35.09 -30.65 46.50
C GLN A 151 36.36 -30.08 47.19
N PRO A 152 36.47 -28.76 47.48
CA PRO A 152 35.85 -28.21 48.70
C PRO A 152 35.23 -26.79 48.55
N ALA A 153 34.46 -26.38 49.57
CA ALA A 153 33.99 -25.00 49.83
C ALA A 153 34.38 -24.60 51.29
N PRO A 154 34.00 -23.41 51.83
CA PRO A 154 32.68 -23.33 52.50
C PRO A 154 31.98 -21.93 52.61
N SER A 155 30.67 -21.97 52.96
CA SER A 155 29.85 -21.01 53.79
C SER A 155 29.79 -19.49 53.47
N GLN A 156 28.66 -18.75 53.33
CA GLN A 156 27.26 -18.76 53.88
C GLN A 156 27.11 -18.41 55.39
N PRO A 157 26.11 -17.58 55.81
CA PRO A 157 24.70 -18.02 56.01
C PRO A 157 23.55 -16.96 55.84
N VAL A 158 22.28 -17.41 55.89
CA VAL A 158 20.97 -16.67 55.81
C VAL A 158 19.85 -17.60 56.39
N PRO A 159 18.59 -17.21 56.77
CA PRO A 159 17.99 -16.09 57.55
C PRO A 159 17.37 -16.60 58.90
N PRO A 160 16.36 -15.92 59.52
CA PRO A 160 14.96 -16.45 59.50
C PRO A 160 13.83 -15.36 59.45
N ALA A 161 12.55 -15.72 59.65
CA ALA A 161 11.37 -14.82 59.43
C ALA A 161 10.15 -15.02 60.38
N SER A 162 9.36 -13.96 60.63
CA SER A 162 8.02 -13.89 61.32
C SER A 162 7.51 -12.42 61.42
N GLN A 163 6.26 -12.01 61.76
CA GLN A 163 4.86 -12.53 61.72
C GLN A 163 3.85 -11.33 61.87
N PRO A 164 2.49 -11.48 61.75
CA PRO A 164 1.53 -10.35 61.54
C PRO A 164 0.69 -9.88 62.77
N GLY A 165 -0.06 -8.77 62.64
CA GLY A 165 -1.08 -8.30 63.60
C GLY A 165 -2.06 -7.21 63.06
N PRO A 166 -3.22 -6.91 63.73
CA PRO A 166 -4.37 -6.19 63.12
C PRO A 166 -4.81 -4.85 63.82
N PRO A 167 -6.08 -4.50 64.20
CA PRO A 167 -6.74 -3.29 63.67
C PRO A 167 -7.37 -2.26 64.66
N GLN A 168 -7.64 -1.04 64.15
CA GLN A 168 -8.62 0.03 64.56
C GLN A 168 -8.91 0.39 66.05
N PRO A 169 -9.17 1.68 66.34
CA PRO A 169 -10.57 2.13 66.51
C PRO A 169 -10.89 3.57 65.99
N VAL A 170 -12.16 3.98 66.14
CA VAL A 170 -12.72 5.33 65.87
C VAL A 170 -13.40 5.85 67.15
N PRO A 171 -13.57 7.17 67.33
CA PRO A 171 -14.84 7.69 67.85
C PRO A 171 -15.39 8.94 67.11
N SER A 172 -16.55 9.45 67.54
CA SER A 172 -17.48 10.28 66.74
C SER A 172 -17.81 11.67 67.33
N ALA A 173 -18.66 12.43 66.62
CA ALA A 173 -19.31 13.70 67.00
C ALA A 173 -18.41 14.96 66.96
N SER A 174 -18.91 16.21 66.83
CA SER A 174 -20.26 16.76 67.12
C SER A 174 -20.79 17.78 66.07
N GLN A 175 -21.90 18.47 66.39
CA GLN A 175 -22.80 19.24 65.51
C GLN A 175 -22.58 20.80 65.52
N PRO A 176 -23.34 21.62 64.77
CA PRO A 176 -22.94 22.98 64.35
C PRO A 176 -23.69 24.17 65.00
N GLY A 177 -23.23 25.40 64.70
CA GLY A 177 -23.96 26.67 64.86
C GLY A 177 -23.03 27.90 64.95
N PRO A 178 -23.52 29.16 64.86
CA PRO A 178 -24.88 29.59 64.53
C PRO A 178 -24.97 30.63 63.36
N SER A 179 -26.21 31.03 63.05
CA SER A 179 -26.66 32.26 62.35
C SER A 179 -26.20 33.56 63.04
N GLN A 180 -26.35 34.82 62.54
CA GLN A 180 -27.12 35.53 61.47
C GLN A 180 -26.38 36.91 61.24
N PRO A 181 -26.92 38.04 60.68
CA PRO A 181 -28.18 38.32 59.97
C PRO A 181 -27.99 38.95 58.56
N ALA A 182 -29.12 39.31 57.91
CA ALA A 182 -29.17 40.06 56.65
C ALA A 182 -29.38 41.57 56.88
N PRO A 183 -29.41 42.38 55.80
CA PRO A 183 -30.42 43.43 55.72
C PRO A 183 -31.31 43.37 54.46
N SER A 184 -32.59 43.61 54.68
CA SER A 184 -33.67 43.95 53.74
C SER A 184 -33.53 45.37 53.14
N ALA A 185 -34.31 45.85 52.16
CA ALA A 185 -35.08 45.27 51.06
C ALA A 185 -35.69 46.44 50.23
N SER A 186 -36.06 46.23 48.95
CA SER A 186 -37.14 46.97 48.24
C SER A 186 -37.40 46.41 46.82
N PRO A 187 -38.59 46.62 46.22
CA PRO A 187 -39.10 45.75 45.14
C PRO A 187 -39.13 46.39 43.74
N SER A 188 -39.24 45.55 42.69
CA SER A 188 -39.85 45.95 41.41
C SER A 188 -40.32 44.76 40.53
N GLN A 189 -41.62 44.77 40.23
CA GLN A 189 -42.36 44.12 39.12
C GLN A 189 -42.33 42.57 38.95
N PRO A 190 -43.49 41.95 38.62
CA PRO A 190 -43.57 40.53 38.27
C PRO A 190 -43.16 40.27 36.81
N ALA A 191 -42.35 39.23 36.59
CA ALA A 191 -42.04 38.70 35.25
C ALA A 191 -43.15 37.73 34.77
N PRO A 192 -43.38 37.59 33.45
CA PRO A 192 -44.43 36.73 32.91
C PRO A 192 -44.16 35.23 33.14
N SER A 193 -45.25 34.45 33.15
CA SER A 193 -45.25 32.99 33.30
C SER A 193 -44.16 32.30 32.49
N ALA A 194 -43.29 31.56 33.16
CA ALA A 194 -42.30 30.70 32.51
C ALA A 194 -43.02 29.55 31.79
N SER A 195 -43.11 29.65 30.46
CA SER A 195 -43.37 28.48 29.62
C SER A 195 -42.29 27.43 29.89
N GLN A 196 -42.69 26.16 29.97
CA GLN A 196 -41.73 25.07 30.09
C GLN A 196 -40.78 25.15 28.88
N PRO A 197 -39.45 25.02 29.07
CA PRO A 197 -38.55 24.93 27.93
C PRO A 197 -38.91 23.66 27.16
N GLU A 198 -39.37 23.80 25.91
CA GLU A 198 -39.45 22.65 25.01
C GLU A 198 -38.08 21.94 25.02
N PRO A 199 -38.06 20.60 24.92
CA PRO A 199 -36.81 19.86 24.89
C PRO A 199 -36.01 20.33 23.68
N VAL A 200 -35.01 21.19 23.93
CA VAL A 200 -34.10 21.73 22.92
C VAL A 200 -33.35 20.55 22.34
N LEU A 201 -33.89 20.01 21.25
CA LEU A 201 -33.26 18.95 20.49
C LEU A 201 -32.03 19.60 19.87
N ASP A 202 -30.89 19.45 20.54
CA ASP A 202 -29.62 20.06 20.15
C ASP A 202 -29.07 19.31 18.92
N VAL A 203 -29.74 19.54 17.78
CA VAL A 203 -29.40 19.03 16.46
C VAL A 203 -28.23 19.86 15.96
N ALA A 204 -27.09 19.70 16.63
CA ALA A 204 -25.78 19.96 16.08
C ALA A 204 -25.75 19.33 14.68
N ALA A 205 -25.79 20.18 13.65
CA ALA A 205 -26.01 19.76 12.28
C ALA A 205 -24.74 19.12 11.69
N ARG A 206 -24.39 17.93 12.19
CA ARG A 206 -23.30 17.07 11.70
C ARG A 206 -23.39 16.96 10.18
N SER A 207 -22.26 16.84 9.51
CA SER A 207 -22.21 16.63 8.06
C SER A 207 -23.11 15.44 7.70
N ARG A 208 -24.22 15.70 6.99
CA ARG A 208 -25.19 14.67 6.63
C ARG A 208 -24.49 13.74 5.63
N ARG A 209 -23.94 12.63 6.14
CA ARG A 209 -23.10 11.68 5.38
C ARG A 209 -23.77 11.36 4.03
N PRO A 210 -23.00 11.28 2.91
CA PRO A 210 -23.57 10.93 1.62
C PRO A 210 -24.34 9.62 1.73
N PRO A 211 -25.61 9.56 1.29
CA PRO A 211 -26.43 8.36 1.42
C PRO A 211 -25.93 7.24 0.48
N PRO A 212 -26.21 5.97 0.80
CA PRO A 212 -25.69 4.81 0.09
C PRO A 212 -25.78 4.88 -1.44
N ARG A 213 -24.68 4.53 -2.11
CA ARG A 213 -24.64 4.29 -3.57
C ARG A 213 -25.21 2.94 -3.95
N ALA A 214 -24.78 1.89 -3.25
CA ALA A 214 -25.16 0.51 -3.50
C ALA A 214 -25.60 -0.20 -2.20
N ALA A 215 -25.89 -1.49 -2.27
CA ALA A 215 -26.13 -2.28 -1.06
C ALA A 215 -24.86 -2.29 -0.18
N SER A 216 -23.70 -2.31 -0.83
CA SER A 216 -22.38 -2.49 -0.23
C SER A 216 -21.63 -1.18 0.05
N ASP A 217 -22.37 -0.19 0.53
CA ASP A 217 -21.86 1.12 0.97
C ASP A 217 -21.97 1.21 2.49
N PHE A 218 -20.99 0.60 3.17
CA PHE A 218 -21.02 0.35 4.60
C PHE A 218 -20.47 1.55 5.36
N VAL A 219 -21.11 1.93 6.46
CA VAL A 219 -20.56 2.85 7.46
C VAL A 219 -20.47 2.08 8.76
N VAL A 220 -19.26 1.69 9.13
CA VAL A 220 -18.97 0.93 10.35
C VAL A 220 -18.68 1.95 11.46
N GLU A 221 -19.55 2.00 12.45
CA GLU A 221 -19.50 2.98 13.55
C GLU A 221 -18.60 2.50 14.70
N ARG A 222 -18.21 3.41 15.60
CA ARG A 222 -17.27 3.16 16.71
C ARG A 222 -17.60 1.94 17.56
N ASP A 223 -18.89 1.64 17.76
CA ASP A 223 -19.35 0.53 18.60
C ASP A 223 -18.97 -0.84 18.03
N VAL A 224 -19.14 -1.04 16.71
CA VAL A 224 -18.68 -2.24 16.00
C VAL A 224 -17.15 -2.24 15.91
N LEU A 225 -16.54 -1.12 15.51
CA LEU A 225 -15.09 -1.02 15.28
C LEU A 225 -14.24 -1.30 16.53
N ALA A 226 -14.77 -1.01 17.72
CA ALA A 226 -14.11 -1.17 19.01
C ALA A 226 -14.71 -2.30 19.87
N ALA A 227 -15.56 -3.16 19.28
CA ALA A 227 -16.05 -4.37 19.93
C ALA A 227 -14.90 -5.38 20.18
N PRO A 228 -14.21 -5.91 19.15
CA PRO A 228 -13.02 -6.75 19.35
C PRO A 228 -11.79 -5.92 19.75
N PRO A 229 -10.72 -6.55 20.29
CA PRO A 229 -9.42 -5.88 20.46
C PRO A 229 -8.79 -5.52 19.09
N ARG A 230 -8.02 -4.42 19.06
CA ARG A 230 -7.37 -3.86 17.86
C ARG A 230 -5.99 -3.28 18.21
N GLN A 231 -4.96 -3.55 17.41
CA GLN A 231 -3.61 -3.01 17.61
C GLN A 231 -3.32 -1.77 16.75
N SER A 232 -3.85 -1.72 15.52
CA SER A 232 -3.75 -0.57 14.60
C SER A 232 -5.08 -0.21 13.93
N ALA A 233 -5.13 0.93 13.24
CA ALA A 233 -6.29 1.37 12.46
C ALA A 233 -6.56 0.48 11.24
N ALA A 234 -5.57 -0.28 10.76
CA ALA A 234 -5.77 -1.27 9.69
C ALA A 234 -6.57 -2.46 10.19
N ASP A 235 -6.30 -2.95 11.41
CA ASP A 235 -7.04 -4.07 12.00
C ASP A 235 -8.55 -3.79 12.05
N MET A 236 -8.91 -2.52 12.25
CA MET A 236 -10.30 -2.03 12.30
C MET A 236 -11.05 -2.22 10.96
N LEU A 237 -10.34 -2.30 9.82
CA LEU A 237 -10.94 -2.56 8.51
C LEU A 237 -11.58 -3.95 8.41
N SER A 238 -11.11 -4.93 9.21
CA SER A 238 -11.65 -6.29 9.19
C SER A 238 -13.11 -6.41 9.67
N SER A 239 -13.70 -5.37 10.27
CA SER A 239 -15.14 -5.33 10.54
C SER A 239 -15.99 -5.00 9.28
N ALA A 240 -15.37 -4.66 8.15
CA ALA A 240 -16.06 -4.53 6.87
C ALA A 240 -16.19 -5.89 6.15
N PRO A 241 -17.27 -6.13 5.37
CA PRO A 241 -17.42 -7.36 4.60
C PRO A 241 -16.30 -7.55 3.58
N GLY A 242 -15.90 -8.80 3.35
CA GLY A 242 -14.90 -9.13 2.33
C GLY A 242 -13.49 -8.57 2.57
N VAL A 243 -13.21 -7.99 3.74
CA VAL A 243 -11.90 -7.45 4.12
C VAL A 243 -11.17 -8.38 5.09
N TYR A 244 -9.96 -8.75 4.72
CA TYR A 244 -8.96 -9.30 5.62
C TYR A 244 -7.66 -8.50 5.51
N VAL A 245 -6.97 -8.35 6.64
CA VAL A 245 -5.76 -7.53 6.79
C VAL A 245 -4.65 -8.37 7.41
N ALA A 246 -3.47 -8.35 6.81
CA ALA A 246 -2.26 -9.01 7.30
C ALA A 246 -1.13 -8.00 7.57
N ARG A 247 -0.13 -8.44 8.34
CA ARG A 247 1.05 -7.66 8.72
C ARG A 247 2.22 -8.63 8.92
N ALA A 248 2.91 -8.98 7.83
CA ALA A 248 4.13 -9.77 7.88
C ALA A 248 5.32 -8.90 8.29
N GLU A 249 5.48 -7.73 7.67
CA GLU A 249 6.69 -6.89 7.77
C GLU A 249 6.72 -5.87 8.95
N GLY A 250 6.11 -6.21 10.08
CA GLY A 250 6.20 -5.41 11.31
C GLY A 250 5.50 -4.04 11.24
N GLU A 251 6.13 -2.99 11.78
CA GLU A 251 5.53 -1.64 11.92
C GLU A 251 6.03 -0.59 10.90
N ALA A 252 7.13 -0.87 10.19
CA ALA A 252 7.71 0.08 9.24
C ALA A 252 7.08 -0.02 7.84
N VAL A 253 6.49 -1.17 7.52
CA VAL A 253 5.84 -1.44 6.24
C VAL A 253 4.31 -1.34 6.40
N ALA A 254 3.63 -1.02 5.30
CA ALA A 254 2.18 -0.95 5.24
C ALA A 254 1.54 -2.35 5.26
N HIS A 255 0.29 -2.41 5.72
CA HIS A 255 -0.48 -3.64 5.84
C HIS A 255 -0.83 -4.23 4.47
N GLU A 256 -0.84 -5.56 4.37
CA GLU A 256 -1.54 -6.23 3.28
C GLU A 256 -3.06 -6.13 3.52
N ILE A 257 -3.80 -5.69 2.51
CA ILE A 257 -5.25 -5.52 2.56
C ILE A 257 -5.89 -6.28 1.40
N THR A 258 -6.94 -7.03 1.71
CA THR A 258 -7.83 -7.64 0.72
C THR A 258 -9.20 -6.98 0.76
N LEU A 259 -9.89 -6.88 -0.39
CA LEU A 259 -11.27 -6.40 -0.50
C LEU A 259 -11.94 -7.05 -1.72
N ARG A 260 -13.13 -7.63 -1.58
CA ARG A 260 -13.88 -8.28 -2.68
C ARG A 260 -13.06 -9.25 -3.57
N GLY A 261 -12.11 -9.97 -2.98
CA GLY A 261 -11.23 -10.86 -3.72
C GLY A 261 -10.24 -10.14 -4.66
N PHE A 262 -9.98 -8.86 -4.43
CA PHE A 262 -8.71 -8.24 -4.81
C PHE A 262 -7.71 -8.49 -3.67
N ASN A 263 -6.51 -8.96 -4.00
CA ASN A 263 -5.35 -8.72 -3.16
C ASN A 263 -4.84 -7.32 -3.51
N ALA A 264 -5.12 -6.33 -2.67
CA ALA A 264 -4.66 -4.97 -2.90
C ALA A 264 -3.18 -4.81 -2.47
N ALA A 265 -2.53 -5.84 -1.93
CA ALA A 265 -1.26 -5.74 -1.22
C ALA A 265 -1.32 -4.53 -0.26
N HIS A 266 -0.37 -3.60 -0.38
CA HIS A 266 -0.32 -2.39 0.44
C HIS A 266 -1.27 -1.25 -0.02
N GLY A 267 -2.22 -1.47 -0.93
CA GLY A 267 -3.25 -0.49 -1.31
C GLY A 267 -3.59 -0.35 -2.81
N GLN A 268 -3.05 -1.18 -3.71
CA GLN A 268 -3.07 -0.96 -5.17
C GLN A 268 -4.47 -0.86 -5.82
N ASP A 269 -5.51 -1.41 -5.19
CA ASP A 269 -6.88 -1.52 -5.72
C ASP A 269 -7.94 -0.87 -4.83
N ILE A 270 -7.53 -0.07 -3.84
CA ILE A 270 -8.45 0.59 -2.90
C ILE A 270 -8.04 2.06 -2.76
N GLU A 271 -8.92 3.01 -3.11
CA GLU A 271 -8.72 4.42 -2.69
C GLU A 271 -8.91 4.51 -1.19
N ILE A 272 -7.87 4.92 -0.44
CA ILE A 272 -7.94 5.12 1.01
C ILE A 272 -7.79 6.61 1.34
N THR A 273 -8.73 7.15 2.11
CA THR A 273 -8.72 8.53 2.60
C THR A 273 -8.84 8.62 4.12
N ALA A 274 -8.28 9.68 4.68
CA ALA A 274 -8.53 10.12 6.05
C ALA A 274 -8.95 11.59 6.00
N GLY A 275 -10.26 11.83 6.00
CA GLY A 275 -10.82 13.13 5.60
C GLY A 275 -10.35 13.49 4.17
N ALA A 276 -9.84 14.71 3.98
CA ALA A 276 -9.37 15.13 2.66
C ALA A 276 -8.03 14.55 2.20
N LEU A 277 -7.24 13.91 3.06
CA LEU A 277 -5.93 13.34 2.73
C LEU A 277 -6.10 12.00 1.98
N PRO A 278 -5.58 11.84 0.74
CA PRO A 278 -5.40 10.52 0.12
C PRO A 278 -4.13 9.84 0.66
N LEU A 279 -4.20 8.54 0.93
CA LEU A 279 -3.06 7.78 1.48
C LEU A 279 -2.26 7.01 0.42
N ASN A 280 -2.86 6.71 -0.74
CA ASN A 280 -2.22 5.97 -1.83
C ASN A 280 -1.19 6.84 -2.59
N GLN A 281 0.05 6.37 -2.67
CA GLN A 281 1.11 7.00 -3.47
C GLN A 281 0.97 6.67 -4.97
N VAL A 282 1.08 7.69 -5.84
CA VAL A 282 0.87 7.60 -7.30
C VAL A 282 1.91 6.78 -8.08
N SER A 283 3.10 6.61 -7.50
CA SER A 283 4.13 5.69 -7.95
C SER A 283 4.95 5.30 -6.73
N HIS A 284 5.08 4.02 -6.45
CA HIS A 284 5.84 3.56 -5.30
C HIS A 284 6.59 2.26 -5.62
N LEU A 285 7.84 2.16 -5.19
CA LEU A 285 8.78 1.12 -5.63
C LEU A 285 8.35 -0.29 -5.18
N HIS A 286 8.10 -0.44 -3.88
CA HIS A 286 7.67 -1.67 -3.20
C HIS A 286 6.29 -2.17 -3.67
N GLY A 287 5.47 -1.28 -4.24
CA GLY A 287 4.16 -1.66 -4.77
C GLY A 287 3.30 -0.45 -5.13
N GLN A 288 2.59 -0.51 -6.25
CA GLN A 288 1.78 0.60 -6.75
C GLN A 288 0.62 0.93 -5.79
N GLY A 289 0.30 2.21 -5.61
CA GLY A 289 -0.81 2.65 -4.74
C GLY A 289 -0.59 2.47 -3.22
N TYR A 290 0.65 2.19 -2.78
CA TYR A 290 1.03 1.94 -1.38
C TYR A 290 0.48 2.99 -0.41
N ALA A 291 -0.35 2.54 0.53
CA ALA A 291 -1.10 3.31 1.52
C ALA A 291 -0.89 2.73 2.93
N ASP A 292 -0.08 3.42 3.72
CA ASP A 292 0.23 3.02 5.09
C ASP A 292 -0.76 3.62 6.09
N LEU A 293 -1.25 2.79 7.01
CA LEU A 293 -2.27 3.12 8.01
C LEU A 293 -1.70 3.24 9.43
N ASN A 294 -0.40 2.94 9.64
CA ASN A 294 0.22 2.91 10.97
C ASN A 294 0.28 4.29 11.66
N TRP A 295 0.13 5.38 10.91
CA TRP A 295 0.10 6.75 11.46
C TRP A 295 -1.25 7.13 12.09
N ILE A 296 -2.34 6.40 11.80
CA ILE A 296 -3.67 6.68 12.34
C ILE A 296 -3.80 6.04 13.73
N VAL A 297 -4.00 6.87 14.77
CA VAL A 297 -4.24 6.38 16.13
C VAL A 297 -5.60 5.67 16.19
N PRO A 298 -5.68 4.37 16.58
CA PRO A 298 -6.94 3.63 16.57
C PRO A 298 -8.04 4.24 17.44
N GLU A 299 -7.66 4.90 18.54
CA GLU A 299 -8.58 5.59 19.45
C GLU A 299 -9.19 6.90 18.90
N THR A 300 -8.73 7.44 17.76
CA THR A 300 -9.30 8.68 17.16
C THR A 300 -10.25 8.44 15.98
N VAL A 301 -10.42 7.19 15.54
CA VAL A 301 -11.35 6.81 14.46
C VAL A 301 -12.78 6.74 14.98
N ARG A 302 -13.67 7.65 14.54
CA ARG A 302 -15.10 7.65 14.89
C ARG A 302 -15.89 6.64 14.05
N SER A 303 -15.61 6.58 12.76
CA SER A 303 -16.22 5.62 11.85
C SER A 303 -15.32 5.33 10.65
N ILE A 304 -15.59 4.23 9.96
CA ILE A 304 -14.95 3.87 8.70
C ILE A 304 -16.04 3.62 7.67
N ARG A 305 -16.00 4.32 6.54
CA ARG A 305 -16.90 4.07 5.41
C ARG A 305 -16.19 3.23 4.36
N VAL A 306 -16.78 2.09 4.00
CA VAL A 306 -16.30 1.21 2.94
C VAL A 306 -17.34 1.18 1.83
N THR A 307 -17.04 1.84 0.71
CA THR A 307 -17.86 1.75 -0.51
C THR A 307 -17.25 0.70 -1.41
N GLU A 308 -17.81 -0.50 -1.43
CA GLU A 308 -17.34 -1.55 -2.33
C GLU A 308 -17.81 -1.27 -3.77
N GLY A 309 -16.95 -1.54 -4.75
CA GLY A 309 -17.18 -1.23 -6.16
C GLY A 309 -17.05 0.27 -6.49
N VAL A 310 -17.18 0.58 -7.78
CA VAL A 310 -16.77 1.89 -8.35
C VAL A 310 -17.98 2.71 -8.81
N TYR A 311 -18.90 2.99 -7.87
CA TYR A 311 -20.25 3.50 -8.17
C TYR A 311 -20.46 4.99 -7.83
N ASP A 312 -19.49 5.66 -7.20
CA ASP A 312 -19.57 7.09 -6.88
C ASP A 312 -18.65 7.92 -7.80
N PRO A 313 -19.13 8.93 -8.56
CA PRO A 313 -18.27 9.86 -9.30
C PRO A 313 -17.16 10.53 -8.47
N ARG A 314 -17.30 10.61 -7.14
CA ARG A 314 -16.25 11.13 -6.23
C ARG A 314 -14.99 10.25 -6.17
N GLN A 315 -15.12 8.94 -6.35
CA GLN A 315 -14.01 7.97 -6.24
C GLN A 315 -12.92 8.29 -7.28
N GLY A 316 -11.65 8.26 -6.86
CA GLY A 316 -10.50 8.62 -7.68
C GLY A 316 -9.83 7.46 -8.41
N ASP A 317 -8.54 7.66 -8.66
CA ASP A 317 -7.56 6.61 -8.91
C ASP A 317 -7.51 5.61 -7.74
N PHE A 318 -6.97 4.42 -7.98
CA PHE A 318 -6.95 3.27 -7.06
C PHE A 318 -8.32 2.74 -6.63
N ALA A 319 -9.44 3.44 -6.86
CA ALA A 319 -10.77 2.93 -6.56
C ALA A 319 -11.21 1.84 -7.55
N VAL A 320 -10.68 0.62 -7.39
CA VAL A 320 -10.92 -0.54 -8.27
C VAL A 320 -11.82 -1.58 -7.59
N ALA A 321 -11.42 -2.04 -6.42
CA ALA A 321 -12.21 -2.88 -5.53
C ALA A 321 -13.26 -2.07 -4.76
N GLY A 322 -12.97 -0.79 -4.50
CA GLY A 322 -13.79 0.14 -3.75
C GLY A 322 -12.99 1.31 -3.19
N SER A 323 -13.54 1.99 -2.19
CA SER A 323 -12.88 3.08 -1.47
C SER A 323 -13.18 3.03 0.03
N ILE A 324 -12.18 3.35 0.85
CA ILE A 324 -12.21 3.32 2.32
C ILE A 324 -11.92 4.72 2.87
N ASP A 325 -12.85 5.29 3.64
CA ASP A 325 -12.73 6.63 4.23
C ASP A 325 -12.74 6.57 5.77
N PHE A 326 -11.68 7.07 6.39
CA PHE A 326 -11.52 7.18 7.84
C PHE A 326 -12.04 8.53 8.35
N ASP A 327 -13.09 8.49 9.16
CA ASP A 327 -13.69 9.65 9.83
C ASP A 327 -13.09 9.81 11.24
N LEU A 328 -12.25 10.83 11.41
CA LEU A 328 -11.44 11.06 12.61
C LEU A 328 -12.10 12.07 13.56
N ALA A 329 -12.53 11.60 14.74
CA ALA A 329 -13.11 12.42 15.81
C ALA A 329 -13.13 11.65 17.14
N VAL A 330 -13.14 12.37 18.27
CA VAL A 330 -13.05 11.80 19.63
C VAL A 330 -14.27 12.23 20.47
N PRO A 331 -15.34 11.42 20.55
CA PRO A 331 -16.54 11.77 21.33
C PRO A 331 -16.35 11.73 22.85
N ARG A 332 -15.50 10.84 23.39
CA ARG A 332 -15.20 10.76 24.83
C ARG A 332 -14.21 11.88 25.21
N ARG A 333 -14.72 13.09 25.48
CA ARG A 333 -13.94 14.31 25.78
C ARG A 333 -13.19 14.22 27.12
N GLY A 334 -11.93 14.66 27.16
CA GLY A 334 -11.09 14.68 28.36
C GLY A 334 -9.59 14.56 28.06
N ILE A 335 -8.84 14.03 29.03
CA ILE A 335 -7.50 13.46 28.82
C ILE A 335 -7.63 11.96 29.07
N GLN A 336 -7.12 11.13 28.16
CA GLN A 336 -6.99 9.69 28.33
C GLN A 336 -5.50 9.32 28.25
N LEU A 337 -5.04 8.61 29.28
CA LEU A 337 -3.74 7.97 29.33
C LEU A 337 -3.98 6.45 29.24
N ARG A 338 -3.37 5.77 28.28
CA ARG A 338 -3.49 4.30 28.14
C ARG A 338 -2.11 3.69 28.02
N SER A 339 -1.74 2.89 29.02
CA SER A 339 -0.50 2.13 29.07
C SER A 339 -0.83 0.66 28.89
N THR A 340 -0.16 -0.02 27.98
CA THR A 340 -0.40 -1.43 27.66
C THR A 340 0.93 -2.17 27.65
N GLY A 341 1.02 -3.28 28.37
CA GLY A 341 2.16 -4.19 28.38
C GLY A 341 1.70 -5.63 28.14
N GLY A 342 2.54 -6.46 27.53
CA GLY A 342 2.18 -7.85 27.26
C GLY A 342 3.32 -8.68 26.66
N SER A 343 2.95 -9.80 26.05
CA SER A 343 3.85 -10.79 25.43
C SER A 343 4.90 -10.16 24.51
N PHE A 344 6.03 -10.84 24.34
CA PHE A 344 7.13 -10.40 23.48
C PHE A 344 7.77 -9.08 23.92
N ALA A 345 7.72 -8.79 25.23
CA ALA A 345 8.10 -7.50 25.83
C ALA A 345 7.43 -6.29 25.13
N THR A 346 6.21 -6.49 24.64
CA THR A 346 5.45 -5.44 23.95
C THR A 346 5.01 -4.39 24.96
N PHE A 347 5.24 -3.12 24.63
CA PHE A 347 4.76 -1.98 25.41
C PHE A 347 4.25 -0.89 24.47
N ARG A 348 3.03 -0.38 24.73
CA ARG A 348 2.46 0.79 24.07
C ARG A 348 2.07 1.82 25.12
N GLN A 349 2.46 3.07 24.90
CA GLN A 349 1.93 4.22 25.62
C GLN A 349 1.12 5.07 24.65
N LEU A 350 -0.09 5.47 25.05
CA LEU A 350 -0.92 6.47 24.39
C LEU A 350 -1.19 7.63 25.36
N VAL A 351 -1.16 8.85 24.83
CA VAL A 351 -1.73 10.06 25.42
C VAL A 351 -2.73 10.62 24.41
N LEU A 352 -3.96 10.87 24.84
CA LEU A 352 -5.03 11.45 24.02
C LEU A 352 -5.66 12.62 24.78
N TRP A 353 -5.84 13.76 24.11
CA TRP A 353 -6.44 14.98 24.64
C TRP A 353 -7.54 15.47 23.70
N ALA A 354 -8.76 15.57 24.23
CA ALA A 354 -9.96 15.97 23.51
C ALA A 354 -10.69 17.04 24.36
N PRO A 355 -10.46 18.35 24.11
CA PRO A 355 -10.95 19.41 24.98
C PRO A 355 -12.46 19.36 25.22
N LYS A 356 -12.89 19.59 26.46
CA LYS A 356 -14.32 19.79 26.79
C LYS A 356 -14.81 21.10 26.17
N GLY A 357 -16.06 21.13 25.70
CA GLY A 357 -16.65 22.32 25.04
C GLY A 357 -16.11 22.63 23.64
N GLN A 358 -15.42 21.68 23.00
CA GLN A 358 -14.99 21.74 21.60
C GLN A 358 -15.64 20.60 20.81
N GLU A 359 -15.75 20.76 19.49
CA GLU A 359 -16.34 19.74 18.59
C GLU A 359 -15.59 18.39 18.69
N ASP A 360 -16.28 17.27 18.39
CA ASP A 360 -15.71 15.91 18.47
C ASP A 360 -14.40 15.81 17.68
N GLU A 361 -14.36 16.48 16.53
CA GLU A 361 -13.27 16.62 15.58
C GLU A 361 -12.03 17.36 16.12
N THR A 362 -12.11 18.08 17.24
CA THR A 362 -10.95 18.76 17.85
C THR A 362 -10.26 17.85 18.89
N PHE A 363 -9.03 17.42 18.62
CA PHE A 363 -8.23 16.56 19.52
C PHE A 363 -6.72 16.62 19.20
N ALA A 364 -5.89 16.12 20.12
CA ALA A 364 -4.50 15.74 19.87
C ALA A 364 -4.20 14.37 20.50
N ALA A 365 -3.42 13.55 19.81
CA ALA A 365 -3.05 12.20 20.23
C ALA A 365 -1.58 11.93 19.94
N ALA A 366 -0.90 11.22 20.82
CA ALA A 366 0.45 10.72 20.59
C ALA A 366 0.62 9.32 21.20
N ALA A 367 1.25 8.41 20.47
CA ALA A 367 1.54 7.07 20.96
C ALA A 367 2.93 6.59 20.54
N VAL A 368 3.52 5.73 21.37
CA VAL A 368 4.78 5.02 21.10
C VAL A 368 4.56 3.55 21.40
N ARG A 369 4.95 2.65 20.49
CA ARG A 369 4.93 1.20 20.68
C ARG A 369 6.33 0.63 20.47
N ARG A 370 6.71 -0.34 21.29
CA ARG A 370 7.92 -1.16 21.14
C ARG A 370 7.57 -2.64 21.34
N THR A 371 8.28 -3.54 20.67
CA THR A 371 8.17 -4.99 20.85
C THR A 371 9.47 -5.70 20.48
N ARG A 372 9.72 -6.89 21.02
CA ARG A 372 10.77 -7.79 20.52
C ARG A 372 10.30 -8.67 19.35
N GLY A 373 9.00 -8.72 19.08
CA GLY A 373 8.41 -9.62 18.08
C GLY A 373 8.22 -11.04 18.61
N PHE A 374 7.38 -11.81 17.94
CA PHE A 374 7.02 -13.18 18.34
C PHE A 374 8.05 -14.26 17.95
N GLY A 375 9.20 -13.85 17.40
CA GLY A 375 10.21 -14.72 16.81
C GLY A 375 11.47 -13.96 16.42
N MET A 376 12.43 -14.63 15.78
CA MET A 376 13.69 -14.02 15.34
C MET A 376 13.44 -12.85 14.38
N ASN A 377 14.32 -11.84 14.42
CA ASN A 377 14.31 -10.62 13.61
C ASN A 377 12.92 -9.98 13.37
N ARG A 378 12.03 -9.94 14.37
CA ARG A 378 10.67 -9.33 14.28
C ARG A 378 10.45 -8.18 15.29
N GLY A 379 11.53 -7.65 15.84
CA GLY A 379 11.49 -6.53 16.80
C GLY A 379 11.15 -5.19 16.15
N GLY A 380 10.43 -4.32 16.87
CA GLY A 380 9.91 -3.06 16.32
C GLY A 380 9.87 -1.91 17.32
N LEU A 381 9.97 -0.69 16.80
CA LEU A 381 9.75 0.56 17.51
C LEU A 381 9.06 1.56 16.57
N SER A 382 7.91 2.07 16.97
CA SER A 382 7.12 3.08 16.27
C SER A 382 6.71 4.24 17.18
N GLY A 383 6.57 5.42 16.58
CA GLY A 383 6.03 6.62 17.22
C GLY A 383 5.09 7.35 16.26
N MET A 384 3.92 7.74 16.77
CA MET A 384 2.88 8.47 16.04
C MET A 384 2.43 9.68 16.86
N ALA A 385 2.20 10.81 16.20
CA ALA A 385 1.58 11.99 16.79
C ALA A 385 0.64 12.62 15.78
N MET A 386 -0.57 12.99 16.20
CA MET A 386 -1.57 13.62 15.33
C MET A 386 -2.39 14.66 16.10
N GLY A 387 -2.82 15.70 15.40
CA GLY A 387 -3.71 16.73 15.93
C GLY A 387 -4.76 17.09 14.88
N GLN A 388 -5.97 17.39 15.35
CA GLN A 388 -7.03 17.93 14.51
C GLN A 388 -7.73 19.06 15.28
N PHE A 389 -8.05 20.15 14.59
CA PHE A 389 -8.72 21.31 15.15
C PHE A 389 -9.83 21.78 14.22
N ALA A 390 -11.08 21.61 14.66
CA ALA A 390 -12.27 22.12 14.00
C ALA A 390 -12.58 23.55 14.44
N PHE A 391 -13.03 24.38 13.50
CA PHE A 391 -13.29 25.80 13.71
C PHE A 391 -14.43 26.31 12.83
N SER A 392 -14.99 27.47 13.18
CA SER A 392 -15.89 28.23 12.32
C SER A 392 -15.22 29.53 11.86
N ALA A 393 -15.52 29.96 10.65
CA ALA A 393 -14.97 31.14 10.01
C ALA A 393 -16.07 32.03 9.39
N ALA A 394 -15.71 33.28 9.07
CA ALA A 394 -16.65 34.28 8.56
C ALA A 394 -17.40 33.79 7.30
N GLY A 395 -18.65 34.25 7.13
CA GLY A 395 -19.49 33.91 5.96
C GLY A 395 -20.14 32.52 6.00
N GLY A 396 -20.09 31.80 7.13
CA GLY A 396 -20.73 30.49 7.30
C GLY A 396 -19.87 29.31 6.85
N TRP A 397 -18.55 29.50 6.77
CA TRP A 397 -17.59 28.42 6.59
C TRP A 397 -17.33 27.72 7.94
N ARG A 398 -17.29 26.39 7.92
CA ARG A 398 -16.71 25.54 8.96
C ARG A 398 -15.44 24.91 8.40
N GLY A 399 -14.45 24.64 9.22
CA GLY A 399 -13.18 24.07 8.77
C GLY A 399 -12.55 23.11 9.76
N LYS A 400 -11.59 22.32 9.27
CA LYS A 400 -10.72 21.45 10.07
C LYS A 400 -9.28 21.61 9.59
N VAL A 401 -8.35 21.90 10.49
CA VAL A 401 -6.92 21.64 10.25
C VAL A 401 -6.57 20.28 10.83
N HIS A 402 -5.83 19.47 10.09
CA HIS A 402 -5.29 18.20 10.54
C HIS A 402 -3.77 18.14 10.29
N VAL A 403 -3.03 17.62 11.26
CA VAL A 403 -1.58 17.38 11.19
C VAL A 403 -1.29 16.00 11.74
N ALA A 404 -0.41 15.23 11.09
CA ALA A 404 0.10 13.98 11.62
C ALA A 404 1.59 13.77 11.30
N ALA A 405 2.28 13.01 12.14
CA ALA A 405 3.64 12.57 11.95
C ALA A 405 3.80 11.11 12.43
N TYR A 406 4.59 10.33 11.70
CA TYR A 406 4.89 8.94 12.02
C TYR A 406 6.37 8.65 11.77
N ALA A 407 6.97 7.80 12.61
CA ALA A 407 8.27 7.21 12.34
C ALA A 407 8.34 5.81 12.96
N ALA A 408 8.88 4.85 12.21
CA ALA A 408 9.06 3.49 12.70
C ALA A 408 10.29 2.80 12.13
N ARG A 409 10.74 1.76 12.84
CA ARG A 409 11.71 0.77 12.37
C ARG A 409 11.30 -0.63 12.82
N ALA A 410 11.54 -1.62 11.98
CA ALA A 410 11.30 -3.03 12.24
C ALA A 410 12.47 -3.89 11.72
N GLY A 411 12.79 -4.95 12.44
CA GLY A 411 13.45 -6.12 11.84
C GLY A 411 12.44 -6.90 11.00
N LEU A 412 12.92 -7.53 9.93
CA LEU A 412 12.12 -8.40 9.07
C LEU A 412 12.74 -9.80 9.06
N ALA A 413 11.94 -10.86 9.21
CA ALA A 413 12.48 -12.22 9.19
C ALA A 413 12.67 -12.79 7.78
N GLY A 414 12.06 -12.17 6.76
CA GLY A 414 11.90 -12.72 5.42
C GLY A 414 11.01 -13.96 5.41
N VAL A 415 11.14 -14.75 4.34
CA VAL A 415 10.38 -15.99 4.11
C VAL A 415 11.14 -17.22 4.62
N LEU A 416 10.39 -18.30 4.89
CA LEU A 416 10.93 -19.63 5.20
C LEU A 416 10.35 -20.64 4.20
N ARG A 417 11.15 -21.60 3.72
CA ARG A 417 10.67 -22.67 2.84
C ARG A 417 9.85 -23.66 3.66
N ARG A 418 8.63 -23.98 3.21
CA ARG A 418 7.72 -24.91 3.89
C ARG A 418 8.39 -26.27 4.16
N ASP A 419 9.21 -26.74 3.22
CA ASP A 419 9.94 -28.00 3.33
C ASP A 419 11.09 -27.96 4.36
N ASP A 420 11.76 -26.82 4.53
CA ASP A 420 12.85 -26.65 5.50
C ASP A 420 12.29 -26.51 6.93
N VAL A 421 11.12 -25.89 7.08
CA VAL A 421 10.36 -25.89 8.35
C VAL A 421 9.80 -27.29 8.66
N ALA A 422 9.33 -28.04 7.66
CA ALA A 422 8.85 -29.41 7.84
C ALA A 422 9.98 -30.40 8.18
N ALA A 423 11.18 -30.20 7.64
CA ALA A 423 12.38 -30.99 7.93
C ALA A 423 13.10 -30.55 9.22
N GLY A 424 12.64 -29.52 9.92
CA GLY A 424 13.27 -29.02 11.14
C GLY A 424 14.60 -28.27 10.94
N VAL A 425 14.93 -27.88 9.71
CA VAL A 425 16.15 -27.12 9.36
C VAL A 425 16.08 -25.68 9.88
N VAL A 426 14.87 -25.12 10.00
CA VAL A 426 14.59 -23.81 10.58
C VAL A 426 13.25 -23.83 11.29
N GLY A 427 13.13 -23.23 12.47
CA GLY A 427 11.86 -23.19 13.20
C GLY A 427 10.86 -22.20 12.56
N PHE A 428 9.57 -22.48 12.71
CA PHE A 428 8.48 -21.68 12.12
C PHE A 428 8.51 -20.18 12.52
N TYR A 429 9.07 -19.87 13.69
CA TYR A 429 9.17 -18.50 14.22
C TYR A 429 10.59 -17.92 14.13
N ASP A 430 11.50 -18.59 13.41
CA ASP A 430 12.90 -18.20 13.33
C ASP A 430 13.16 -17.37 12.06
N SER A 431 14.44 -17.22 11.72
CA SER A 431 14.98 -16.81 10.43
C SER A 431 16.15 -17.75 10.12
N TYR A 432 16.51 -17.95 8.85
CA TYR A 432 17.71 -18.74 8.53
C TYR A 432 18.95 -18.14 9.19
N GLY A 433 19.96 -18.97 9.50
CA GLY A 433 21.25 -18.50 10.02
C GLY A 433 22.10 -17.67 9.04
N ASP A 434 21.62 -17.53 7.81
CA ASP A 434 22.27 -16.80 6.72
C ASP A 434 22.45 -15.29 7.03
N PRO A 435 23.59 -14.65 6.64
CA PRO A 435 23.81 -13.23 6.88
C PRO A 435 22.84 -12.30 6.15
N SER A 436 22.34 -12.66 4.97
CA SER A 436 21.33 -11.87 4.27
C SER A 436 19.98 -11.94 5.00
N ALA A 437 19.55 -13.15 5.40
CA ALA A 437 18.31 -13.36 6.15
C ALA A 437 18.26 -12.51 7.44
N ASN A 438 19.37 -12.44 8.18
CA ASN A 438 19.45 -11.68 9.43
C ASN A 438 19.78 -10.18 9.27
N SER A 439 20.06 -9.72 8.03
CA SER A 439 20.28 -8.30 7.72
C SER A 439 18.99 -7.57 7.28
N GLN A 440 17.88 -8.30 7.12
CA GLN A 440 16.62 -7.75 6.67
C GLN A 440 15.96 -6.82 7.70
N SER A 441 15.45 -5.68 7.24
CA SER A 441 14.87 -4.63 8.08
C SER A 441 14.10 -3.61 7.25
N ALA A 442 13.22 -2.85 7.88
CA ALA A 442 12.58 -1.68 7.28
C ALA A 442 12.53 -0.50 8.25
N SER A 443 12.49 0.70 7.69
CA SER A 443 12.20 1.95 8.38
C SER A 443 11.37 2.88 7.52
N ALA A 444 10.50 3.66 8.14
CA ALA A 444 9.64 4.60 7.44
C ALA A 444 9.40 5.86 8.27
N ALA A 445 9.19 6.98 7.58
CA ALA A 445 8.82 8.25 8.18
C ALA A 445 7.71 8.94 7.36
N ARG A 446 6.79 9.61 8.03
CA ARG A 446 5.68 10.35 7.39
C ARG A 446 5.41 11.67 8.09
N GLY A 447 4.99 12.66 7.31
CA GLY A 447 4.41 13.90 7.79
C GLY A 447 3.23 14.30 6.91
N HIS A 448 2.10 14.68 7.51
CA HIS A 448 0.88 15.06 6.82
C HIS A 448 0.32 16.37 7.38
N LEU A 449 -0.18 17.22 6.50
CA LEU A 449 -0.92 18.43 6.83
C LEU A 449 -2.09 18.57 5.86
N SER A 450 -3.30 18.83 6.37
CA SER A 450 -4.45 19.18 5.54
C SER A 450 -5.35 20.23 6.17
N LEU A 451 -5.99 21.03 5.33
CA LEU A 451 -7.04 21.97 5.68
C LEU A 451 -8.30 21.60 4.88
N GLU A 452 -9.41 21.36 5.58
CA GLU A 452 -10.75 21.21 5.01
C GLU A 452 -11.61 22.43 5.36
N LEU A 453 -12.50 22.81 4.43
CA LEU A 453 -13.49 23.87 4.57
C LEU A 453 -14.83 23.40 3.95
N GLU A 454 -15.92 23.45 4.72
CA GLU A 454 -17.30 23.24 4.26
C GLU A 454 -18.13 24.52 4.48
N ARG A 455 -18.87 24.97 3.47
CA ARG A 455 -19.89 26.00 3.60
C ARG A 455 -21.23 25.45 3.12
N ARG A 456 -22.27 25.66 3.92
CA ARG A 456 -23.66 25.39 3.54
C ARG A 456 -24.31 26.69 3.12
N GLY A 457 -24.90 26.71 1.94
CA GLY A 457 -25.65 27.84 1.40
C GLY A 457 -27.15 27.66 1.59
N GLU A 458 -27.88 28.68 1.16
CA GLU A 458 -29.34 28.66 1.09
C GLU A 458 -29.85 27.50 0.20
N GLY A 459 -31.09 27.05 0.44
CA GLY A 459 -31.68 25.91 -0.27
C GLY A 459 -31.00 24.56 -0.06
N GLY A 460 -30.02 24.47 0.86
CA GLY A 460 -29.26 23.26 1.15
C GLY A 460 -28.09 22.99 0.19
N ALA A 461 -27.62 24.00 -0.53
CA ALA A 461 -26.37 23.92 -1.29
C ALA A 461 -25.17 23.66 -0.37
N VAL A 462 -24.14 22.95 -0.84
CA VAL A 462 -22.92 22.67 -0.06
C VAL A 462 -21.68 22.82 -0.93
N THR A 463 -20.76 23.68 -0.52
CA THR A 463 -19.41 23.78 -1.12
C THR A 463 -18.40 23.17 -0.15
N ARG A 464 -17.49 22.33 -0.66
CA ARG A 464 -16.30 21.88 0.08
C ARG A 464 -15.04 22.21 -0.68
N MET A 465 -14.04 22.67 0.06
CA MET A 465 -12.69 22.91 -0.41
C MET A 465 -11.74 22.20 0.56
N ALA A 466 -10.70 21.56 0.03
CA ALA A 466 -9.64 21.05 0.86
C ALA A 466 -8.29 21.15 0.14
N VAL A 467 -7.23 21.35 0.92
CA VAL A 467 -5.83 21.32 0.48
C VAL A 467 -5.02 20.45 1.43
N TRP A 468 -4.02 19.75 0.92
CA TRP A 468 -3.18 18.85 1.70
C TRP A 468 -1.74 18.78 1.16
N THR A 469 -0.81 18.36 2.02
CA THR A 469 0.56 18.00 1.66
C THR A 469 1.02 16.80 2.49
N ALA A 470 1.87 15.97 1.88
CA ALA A 470 2.42 14.76 2.47
C ALA A 470 3.92 14.65 2.20
N LEU A 471 4.65 14.20 3.21
CA LEU A 471 6.04 13.76 3.18
C LEU A 471 6.03 12.27 3.53
N VAL A 472 6.66 11.44 2.71
CA VAL A 472 6.81 10.00 2.94
C VAL A 472 8.24 9.57 2.61
N ASP A 473 8.84 8.77 3.48
CA ASP A 473 10.10 8.05 3.27
C ASP A 473 9.88 6.60 3.69
N LEU A 474 10.33 5.66 2.85
CA LEU A 474 10.45 4.23 3.14
C LEU A 474 11.85 3.76 2.71
N HIS A 475 12.50 3.01 3.58
CA HIS A 475 13.72 2.25 3.29
C HIS A 475 13.54 0.82 3.81
N SER A 476 13.59 -0.18 2.93
CA SER A 476 13.51 -1.60 3.29
C SER A 476 14.66 -2.42 2.70
N ARG A 477 14.92 -3.57 3.32
CA ARG A 477 15.94 -4.55 2.99
C ARG A 477 15.36 -5.94 3.19
N GLU A 478 15.13 -6.66 2.12
CA GLU A 478 14.32 -7.88 2.10
C GLU A 478 14.96 -8.92 1.17
N ASN A 479 14.89 -10.20 1.54
CA ASN A 479 15.34 -11.31 0.71
C ASN A 479 14.27 -12.40 0.70
N PHE A 480 13.71 -12.64 -0.49
CA PHE A 480 12.69 -13.66 -0.72
C PHE A 480 13.30 -14.96 -1.29
N THR A 481 14.26 -14.84 -2.20
CA THR A 481 14.77 -15.93 -3.04
C THR A 481 16.05 -16.60 -2.51
N GLY A 482 16.79 -15.93 -1.63
CA GLY A 482 18.06 -16.40 -1.08
C GLY A 482 19.25 -16.01 -1.95
N TYR A 483 19.57 -16.85 -2.95
CA TYR A 483 20.76 -16.75 -3.81
C TYR A 483 20.50 -17.06 -5.32
N THR A 484 19.30 -16.77 -5.84
CA THR A 484 18.95 -16.99 -7.26
C THR A 484 19.27 -15.80 -8.18
N GLN A 485 19.49 -14.58 -7.67
CA GLN A 485 19.57 -13.38 -8.51
C GLN A 485 20.76 -13.39 -9.46
N ARG A 486 20.54 -12.83 -10.66
CA ARG A 486 21.53 -12.58 -11.71
C ARG A 486 21.68 -11.09 -11.96
N GLY A 487 22.92 -10.59 -12.05
CA GLY A 487 23.22 -9.18 -12.30
C GLY A 487 22.85 -8.73 -13.71
N VAL A 488 22.28 -7.52 -13.85
CA VAL A 488 21.87 -6.96 -15.15
C VAL A 488 23.07 -6.53 -15.99
N VAL A 489 24.04 -5.83 -15.38
CA VAL A 489 25.24 -5.31 -16.08
C VAL A 489 26.29 -6.40 -16.32
N MET A 490 26.27 -7.46 -15.51
CA MET A 490 27.14 -8.64 -15.66
C MET A 490 26.32 -9.91 -15.44
N PRO A 491 25.70 -10.48 -16.49
CA PRO A 491 24.88 -11.70 -16.40
C PRO A 491 25.61 -12.94 -15.87
N GLN A 492 26.94 -12.94 -15.89
CA GLN A 492 27.80 -13.95 -15.27
C GLN A 492 27.96 -13.80 -13.75
N TRP A 493 27.42 -12.73 -13.15
CA TRP A 493 27.30 -12.59 -11.69
C TRP A 493 25.94 -13.14 -11.26
N VAL A 494 25.93 -14.38 -10.77
CA VAL A 494 24.75 -15.08 -10.22
C VAL A 494 25.02 -15.41 -8.76
N GLY A 495 23.99 -15.40 -7.91
CA GLY A 495 24.07 -15.89 -6.53
C GLY A 495 25.01 -15.10 -5.64
N ARG A 496 25.11 -13.78 -5.83
CA ARG A 496 25.92 -12.88 -4.96
C ARG A 496 25.16 -12.33 -3.75
N GLY A 497 23.91 -12.76 -3.55
CA GLY A 497 23.04 -12.40 -2.45
C GLY A 497 21.87 -11.56 -2.90
N ASP A 498 20.67 -12.05 -2.62
CA ASP A 498 19.41 -11.51 -3.12
C ASP A 498 18.78 -10.50 -2.14
N LEU A 499 19.60 -9.82 -1.33
CA LEU A 499 19.11 -8.80 -0.40
C LEU A 499 18.76 -7.52 -1.18
N ILE A 500 17.49 -7.43 -1.56
CA ILE A 500 16.91 -6.28 -2.24
C ILE A 500 16.82 -5.13 -1.24
N GLU A 501 17.53 -4.03 -1.50
CA GLU A 501 17.32 -2.77 -0.81
C GLU A 501 16.45 -1.85 -1.66
N GLN A 502 15.34 -1.36 -1.09
CA GLN A 502 14.44 -0.40 -1.72
C GLN A 502 14.43 0.92 -0.93
N GLN A 503 14.49 2.04 -1.63
CA GLN A 503 14.25 3.38 -1.09
C GLN A 503 13.18 4.08 -1.91
N ASN A 504 12.17 4.65 -1.25
CA ASN A 504 11.14 5.47 -1.88
C ASN A 504 10.86 6.73 -1.03
N ARG A 505 11.13 7.91 -1.58
CA ARG A 505 10.75 9.20 -0.98
C ARG A 505 9.70 9.87 -1.84
N ASP A 506 8.63 10.36 -1.26
CA ASP A 506 7.59 11.16 -1.91
C ASP A 506 7.38 12.45 -1.13
N PHE A 507 7.47 13.59 -1.83
CA PHE A 507 6.91 14.85 -1.35
C PHE A 507 5.82 15.31 -2.31
N GLY A 508 4.59 15.37 -1.80
CA GLY A 508 3.42 15.67 -2.60
C GLY A 508 2.45 16.63 -1.93
N GLY A 509 1.49 17.10 -2.72
CA GLY A 509 0.40 17.93 -2.27
C GLY A 509 -0.72 18.02 -3.30
N GLY A 510 -1.89 18.48 -2.85
CA GLY A 510 -3.05 18.53 -3.71
C GLY A 510 -4.23 19.27 -3.11
N MET A 511 -5.31 19.31 -3.88
CA MET A 511 -6.57 19.93 -3.53
C MET A 511 -7.76 19.10 -3.99
N ARG A 512 -8.88 19.21 -3.27
CA ARG A 512 -10.19 18.65 -3.63
C ARG A 512 -11.24 19.76 -3.49
N LEU A 513 -12.01 19.99 -4.54
CA LEU A 513 -13.10 20.98 -4.61
C LEU A 513 -14.40 20.24 -4.97
N SER A 514 -15.50 20.60 -4.32
CA SER A 514 -16.84 20.18 -4.75
C SER A 514 -17.87 21.25 -4.47
N HIS A 515 -18.86 21.36 -5.35
CA HIS A 515 -20.06 22.16 -5.12
C HIS A 515 -21.30 21.35 -5.48
N ARG A 516 -22.18 21.20 -4.49
CA ARG A 516 -23.51 20.62 -4.61
C ARG A 516 -24.54 21.74 -4.60
N THR A 517 -25.39 21.77 -5.62
CA THR A 517 -26.47 22.77 -5.75
C THR A 517 -27.51 22.61 -4.63
N ALA A 518 -28.30 23.66 -4.44
CA ALA A 518 -29.59 23.54 -3.76
C ALA A 518 -30.48 22.50 -4.49
N GLY A 519 -31.45 21.94 -3.76
CA GLY A 519 -32.37 20.94 -4.31
C GLY A 519 -33.49 21.57 -5.15
N TRP A 520 -33.47 21.35 -6.46
CA TRP A 520 -34.52 21.80 -7.37
C TRP A 520 -35.77 20.93 -7.26
N ARG A 521 -36.93 21.55 -6.96
CA ARG A 521 -38.22 20.89 -6.71
C ARG A 521 -39.38 21.52 -7.51
N PRO A 522 -39.44 21.33 -8.84
CA PRO A 522 -40.55 21.79 -9.68
C PRO A 522 -41.89 21.10 -9.37
N ALA A 523 -41.89 19.95 -8.69
CA ALA A 523 -43.10 19.25 -8.27
C ALA A 523 -42.87 18.47 -6.95
N PRO A 524 -43.90 18.16 -6.15
CA PRO A 524 -43.73 17.41 -4.89
C PRO A 524 -43.13 16.01 -5.05
N TRP A 525 -43.27 15.41 -6.24
CA TRP A 525 -42.73 14.10 -6.61
C TRP A 525 -41.37 14.17 -7.30
N PHE A 526 -40.81 15.35 -7.58
CA PHE A 526 -39.52 15.48 -8.29
C PHE A 526 -38.53 16.31 -7.47
N HIS A 527 -37.36 15.74 -7.19
CA HIS A 527 -36.25 16.47 -6.60
C HIS A 527 -34.94 16.11 -7.33
N ALA A 528 -34.27 17.13 -7.88
CA ALA A 528 -32.93 17.02 -8.44
C ALA A 528 -31.91 17.83 -7.63
N ALA A 529 -30.70 17.32 -7.50
CA ALA A 529 -29.53 18.12 -7.11
C ALA A 529 -28.34 17.71 -7.97
N LEU A 530 -27.57 18.69 -8.46
CA LEU A 530 -26.31 18.44 -9.17
C LEU A 530 -25.15 18.65 -8.19
N GLU A 531 -24.13 17.80 -8.30
CA GLU A 531 -22.85 18.01 -7.66
C GLU A 531 -21.75 17.95 -8.72
N VAL A 532 -20.87 18.93 -8.72
CA VAL A 532 -19.67 18.98 -9.56
C VAL A 532 -18.45 19.08 -8.67
N GLY A 533 -17.33 18.50 -9.11
CA GLY A 533 -16.09 18.58 -8.34
C GLY A 533 -14.85 18.37 -9.16
N ALA A 534 -13.73 18.75 -8.55
CA ALA A 534 -12.39 18.66 -9.09
C ALA A 534 -11.42 18.12 -8.03
N ALA A 535 -10.43 17.36 -8.46
CA ALA A 535 -9.29 16.97 -7.65
C ALA A 535 -8.01 17.28 -8.43
N ALA A 536 -6.96 17.70 -7.75
CA ALA A 536 -5.63 17.84 -8.34
C ALA A 536 -4.58 17.41 -7.32
N ARG A 537 -3.56 16.65 -7.75
CA ARG A 537 -2.39 16.30 -6.93
C ARG A 537 -1.12 16.32 -7.76
N ILE A 538 -0.01 16.63 -7.09
CA ILE A 538 1.33 16.61 -7.65
C ILE A 538 2.30 16.01 -6.62
N HIS A 539 3.21 15.18 -7.09
CA HIS A 539 4.16 14.40 -6.28
C HIS A 539 5.54 14.45 -6.92
N ASN A 540 6.59 14.68 -6.12
CA ASN A 540 7.98 14.57 -6.54
C ASN A 540 8.61 13.39 -5.78
N ILE A 541 8.92 12.32 -6.52
CA ILE A 541 9.22 11.01 -5.97
C ILE A 541 10.64 10.61 -6.34
N GLN A 542 11.44 10.17 -5.37
CA GLN A 542 12.78 9.60 -5.57
C GLN A 542 12.71 8.09 -5.30
N GLN A 543 13.22 7.27 -6.22
CA GLN A 543 13.18 5.80 -6.12
C GLN A 543 14.57 5.23 -6.37
N ALA A 544 15.02 4.29 -5.53
CA ALA A 544 16.25 3.53 -5.76
C ALA A 544 16.09 2.07 -5.33
N GLN A 545 16.62 1.14 -6.13
CA GLN A 545 16.63 -0.30 -5.83
C GLN A 545 18.02 -0.87 -6.11
N ASN A 546 18.59 -1.55 -5.11
CA ASN A 546 19.92 -2.13 -5.13
C ASN A 546 19.84 -3.63 -4.78
N LEU A 547 20.75 -4.46 -5.31
CA LEU A 547 21.06 -5.76 -4.71
C LEU A 547 22.31 -5.63 -3.84
N LEU A 548 22.22 -6.07 -2.59
CA LEU A 548 23.29 -5.99 -1.60
C LEU A 548 23.91 -7.35 -1.33
N GLN A 549 25.24 -7.41 -1.33
CA GLN A 549 26.00 -8.61 -0.98
C GLN A 549 26.15 -8.65 0.54
N ALA A 550 25.56 -9.64 1.20
CA ALA A 550 25.72 -9.88 2.63
C ALA A 550 26.92 -10.81 2.90
N PRO A 551 27.67 -10.65 4.01
CA PRO A 551 27.50 -9.64 5.07
C PRO A 551 28.10 -8.26 4.77
N GLN A 552 28.79 -8.06 3.63
CA GLN A 552 29.56 -6.83 3.37
C GLN A 552 28.70 -5.56 3.24
N ASN A 553 27.40 -5.70 2.92
CA ASN A 553 26.48 -4.61 2.59
C ASN A 553 26.96 -3.78 1.37
N GLU A 554 27.69 -4.42 0.45
CA GLU A 554 28.16 -3.79 -0.78
C GLU A 554 27.10 -3.93 -1.88
N THR A 555 26.80 -2.84 -2.59
CA THR A 555 25.90 -2.86 -3.75
C THR A 555 26.60 -3.50 -4.94
N TRP A 556 26.20 -4.73 -5.29
CA TRP A 556 26.80 -5.47 -6.41
C TRP A 556 26.02 -5.30 -7.72
N ASP A 557 24.75 -4.91 -7.65
CA ASP A 557 23.94 -4.51 -8.82
C ASP A 557 22.97 -3.37 -8.45
N ARG A 558 22.66 -2.51 -9.42
CA ARG A 558 21.70 -1.39 -9.26
C ARG A 558 20.56 -1.55 -10.26
N ARG A 559 19.33 -1.63 -9.76
CA ARG A 559 18.11 -1.91 -10.52
C ARG A 559 17.27 -0.67 -10.79
N VAL A 560 17.30 0.32 -9.88
CA VAL A 560 16.61 1.62 -10.05
C VAL A 560 17.44 2.75 -9.44
N ASP A 561 17.52 3.88 -10.13
CA ASP A 561 17.83 5.21 -9.58
C ASP A 561 17.05 6.22 -10.42
N ALA A 562 15.89 6.67 -9.92
CA ALA A 562 14.96 7.49 -10.68
C ALA A 562 14.37 8.63 -9.86
N THR A 563 13.99 9.71 -10.53
CA THR A 563 12.99 10.67 -10.04
C THR A 563 11.76 10.67 -10.92
N VAL A 564 10.59 10.80 -10.30
CA VAL A 564 9.30 10.89 -10.98
C VAL A 564 8.58 12.13 -10.47
N LEU A 565 8.30 13.09 -11.37
CA LEU A 565 7.29 14.10 -11.16
C LEU A 565 5.96 13.53 -11.69
N ALA A 566 5.03 13.24 -10.78
CA ALA A 566 3.72 12.69 -11.11
C ALA A 566 2.63 13.72 -10.80
N SER A 567 1.67 13.87 -11.71
CA SER A 567 0.53 14.78 -11.56
C SER A 567 -0.76 14.14 -12.06
N ASP A 568 -1.87 14.47 -11.40
CA ASP A 568 -3.18 13.88 -11.64
C ASP A 568 -4.26 14.95 -11.40
N VAL A 569 -5.12 15.19 -12.40
CA VAL A 569 -6.18 16.20 -12.39
C VAL A 569 -7.51 15.56 -12.81
N GLY A 570 -8.41 15.40 -11.84
CA GLY A 570 -9.73 14.80 -11.99
C GLY A 570 -10.86 15.80 -11.98
N LEU A 571 -11.89 15.58 -12.82
CA LEU A 571 -13.16 16.30 -12.83
C LEU A 571 -14.32 15.30 -12.78
N TYR A 572 -15.38 15.61 -12.03
CA TYR A 572 -16.59 14.79 -11.99
C TYR A 572 -17.89 15.60 -11.93
N GLY A 573 -18.97 14.96 -12.38
CA GLY A 573 -20.36 15.41 -12.20
C GLY A 573 -21.25 14.26 -11.70
N ASP A 574 -22.18 14.56 -10.80
CA ASP A 574 -23.07 13.61 -10.11
C ASP A 574 -24.48 14.22 -9.96
N LEU A 575 -25.49 13.62 -10.61
CA LEU A 575 -26.87 14.09 -10.58
C LEU A 575 -27.72 13.17 -9.69
N ASP A 576 -28.28 13.70 -8.59
CA ASP A 576 -29.14 12.99 -7.61
C ASP A 576 -30.62 13.29 -7.87
N LEU A 577 -31.28 12.43 -8.67
CA LEU A 577 -32.70 12.50 -8.99
C LEU A 577 -33.52 11.63 -8.04
N ARG A 578 -34.64 12.17 -7.54
CA ARG A 578 -35.60 11.46 -6.68
C ARG A 578 -36.99 11.61 -7.25
N LEU A 579 -37.66 10.47 -7.42
CA LEU A 579 -38.97 10.31 -8.03
C LEU A 579 -39.91 9.73 -6.96
N GLY A 580 -40.77 10.60 -6.41
CA GLY A 580 -41.56 10.36 -5.23
C GLY A 580 -40.70 10.10 -3.98
N LYS A 581 -41.25 9.28 -3.06
CA LYS A 581 -40.55 8.81 -1.87
C LYS A 581 -39.82 7.47 -2.08
N ARG A 582 -40.06 6.78 -3.21
CA ARG A 582 -39.68 5.38 -3.44
C ARG A 582 -38.52 5.17 -4.41
N VAL A 583 -38.35 6.01 -5.44
CA VAL A 583 -37.36 5.78 -6.50
C VAL A 583 -36.31 6.88 -6.50
N ARG A 584 -35.05 6.50 -6.65
CA ARG A 584 -33.93 7.42 -6.65
C ARG A 584 -32.82 6.96 -7.60
N LEU A 585 -32.59 7.75 -8.64
CA LEU A 585 -31.54 7.52 -9.62
C LEU A 585 -30.41 8.52 -9.37
N ARG A 586 -29.19 8.04 -9.16
CA ARG A 586 -27.99 8.87 -9.11
C ARG A 586 -27.08 8.47 -10.25
N GLY A 587 -26.77 9.39 -11.15
CA GLY A 587 -25.97 9.13 -12.34
C GLY A 587 -24.97 10.24 -12.61
N GLY A 588 -23.78 9.86 -13.08
CA GLY A 588 -22.70 10.80 -13.30
C GLY A 588 -21.54 10.19 -14.08
N GLY A 589 -20.45 10.92 -14.11
CA GLY A 589 -19.20 10.50 -14.74
C GLY A 589 -18.02 11.24 -14.16
N ARG A 590 -16.85 10.61 -14.30
CA ARG A 590 -15.55 11.17 -13.92
C ARG A 590 -14.60 11.09 -15.11
N ALA A 591 -13.72 12.07 -15.24
CA ALA A 591 -12.60 12.07 -16.16
C ALA A 591 -11.35 12.64 -15.49
N ASP A 592 -10.24 11.91 -15.58
CA ASP A 592 -8.96 12.25 -14.97
C ASP A 592 -7.86 12.32 -16.04
N VAL A 593 -6.93 13.26 -15.87
CA VAL A 593 -5.74 13.42 -16.71
C VAL A 593 -4.51 13.22 -15.84
N LEU A 594 -3.74 12.17 -16.13
CA LEU A 594 -2.50 11.87 -15.44
C LEU A 594 -1.31 12.16 -16.35
N HIS A 595 -0.27 12.78 -15.79
CA HIS A 595 0.98 13.10 -16.46
C HIS A 595 2.18 12.77 -15.56
N TYR A 596 3.15 12.06 -16.14
CA TYR A 596 4.40 11.66 -15.50
C TYR A 596 5.58 12.20 -16.31
N ASP A 597 6.60 12.71 -15.61
CA ASP A 597 7.93 13.03 -16.12
C ASP A 597 8.96 12.28 -15.25
N ILE A 598 9.69 11.36 -15.87
CA ILE A 598 10.49 10.30 -15.22
C ILE A 598 11.93 10.46 -15.69
N ASP A 599 12.84 10.84 -14.79
CA ASP A 599 14.29 10.88 -15.02
C ASP A 599 14.93 9.62 -14.42
N ASP A 600 15.32 8.67 -15.26
CA ASP A 600 15.99 7.42 -14.88
C ASP A 600 17.49 7.51 -15.13
N ARG A 601 18.29 7.47 -14.05
CA ARG A 601 19.72 7.78 -14.08
C ARG A 601 20.60 6.62 -14.50
N LEU A 602 20.14 5.37 -14.32
CA LEU A 602 21.01 4.21 -14.48
C LEU A 602 21.44 3.99 -15.92
N GLY A 603 20.59 4.32 -16.89
CA GLY A 603 20.87 4.16 -18.32
C GLY A 603 21.19 5.46 -19.07
N ASN A 604 21.46 6.57 -18.37
CA ASN A 604 22.18 7.71 -18.96
C ASN A 604 23.68 7.37 -19.20
N PHE A 605 23.95 6.19 -19.76
CA PHE A 605 25.26 5.60 -19.97
C PHE A 605 25.27 4.84 -21.31
N ILE A 606 26.24 5.17 -22.18
CA ILE A 606 26.47 4.42 -23.42
C ILE A 606 27.22 3.14 -23.07
N ALA A 607 26.54 2.00 -23.16
CA ALA A 607 27.17 0.69 -23.00
C ALA A 607 28.35 0.53 -23.98
N PRO A 608 29.48 -0.08 -23.56
CA PRO A 608 30.68 -0.22 -24.41
C PRO A 608 30.49 -1.18 -25.59
N TYR A 609 29.36 -1.89 -25.64
CA TYR A 609 28.87 -2.68 -26.75
C TYR A 609 27.35 -2.42 -26.91
N GLN A 610 26.85 -2.47 -28.14
CA GLN A 610 25.44 -2.20 -28.42
C GLN A 610 24.59 -3.42 -28.05
N VAL A 611 23.86 -3.34 -26.94
CA VAL A 611 22.90 -4.38 -26.55
C VAL A 611 21.66 -4.26 -27.44
N GLU A 612 21.21 -5.37 -28.03
CA GLU A 612 20.06 -5.39 -28.96
C GLU A 612 18.70 -5.26 -28.23
N SER A 613 18.69 -5.41 -26.89
CA SER A 613 17.54 -5.13 -26.03
C SER A 613 17.51 -3.66 -25.63
N HIS A 614 16.39 -2.99 -25.97
CA HIS A 614 15.83 -1.71 -25.49
C HIS A 614 16.71 -0.69 -24.74
N LEU A 615 16.51 0.59 -25.04
CA LEU A 615 17.20 1.72 -24.41
C LEU A 615 16.90 1.80 -22.90
N VAL A 616 17.78 1.22 -22.07
CA VAL A 616 17.77 1.40 -20.62
C VAL A 616 18.08 2.88 -20.33
N GLY A 617 17.28 3.50 -19.45
CA GLY A 617 17.46 4.87 -18.96
C GLY A 617 17.18 5.96 -19.99
N HIS A 618 16.03 6.60 -19.83
CA HIS A 618 15.66 7.81 -20.55
C HIS A 618 14.97 8.76 -19.58
N ARG A 619 15.02 10.07 -19.87
CA ARG A 619 13.94 10.95 -19.45
C ARG A 619 12.69 10.58 -20.27
N ARG A 620 11.63 10.16 -19.60
CA ARG A 620 10.39 9.66 -20.21
C ARG A 620 9.20 10.49 -19.73
N THR A 621 8.37 10.93 -20.65
CA THR A 621 7.13 11.65 -20.40
C THR A 621 5.94 10.85 -20.91
N ALA A 622 4.94 10.65 -20.06
CA ALA A 622 3.77 9.84 -20.39
C ALA A 622 2.50 10.53 -19.90
N THR A 623 1.46 10.57 -20.73
CA THR A 623 0.23 11.33 -20.44
C THR A 623 -1.01 10.55 -20.87
N GLY A 624 -1.94 10.33 -19.96
CA GLY A 624 -3.16 9.55 -20.20
C GLY A 624 -4.43 10.27 -19.72
N VAL A 625 -5.56 9.96 -20.37
CA VAL A 625 -6.89 10.40 -19.94
C VAL A 625 -7.76 9.17 -19.58
N ALA A 626 -8.31 9.15 -18.36
CA ALA A 626 -9.18 8.10 -17.88
C ALA A 626 -10.60 8.63 -17.61
N ALA A 627 -11.54 8.40 -18.52
CA ALA A 627 -12.97 8.69 -18.30
C ALA A 627 -13.79 7.43 -17.99
N GLY A 628 -14.93 7.59 -17.30
CA GLY A 628 -15.91 6.53 -17.06
C GLY A 628 -17.25 7.02 -16.46
N PRO A 629 -18.41 6.49 -16.90
CA PRO A 629 -19.71 6.74 -16.26
C PRO A 629 -19.88 5.91 -14.99
N ARG A 630 -20.67 6.41 -14.03
CA ARG A 630 -21.04 5.72 -12.78
C ARG A 630 -22.49 6.02 -12.43
N VAL A 631 -23.28 4.98 -12.18
CA VAL A 631 -24.74 5.05 -12.01
C VAL A 631 -25.19 4.12 -10.89
N SER A 632 -26.16 4.58 -10.09
CA SER A 632 -26.84 3.78 -9.08
C SER A 632 -28.35 4.09 -9.07
N LEU A 633 -29.15 3.04 -9.11
CA LEU A 633 -30.59 3.06 -8.86
C LEU A 633 -30.84 2.52 -7.45
N GLU A 634 -31.63 3.27 -6.67
CA GLU A 634 -32.18 2.88 -5.38
C GLU A 634 -33.71 2.87 -5.49
N VAL A 635 -34.33 1.76 -5.12
CA VAL A 635 -35.80 1.61 -5.04
C VAL A 635 -36.16 1.13 -3.64
N ALA A 636 -36.93 1.92 -2.90
CA ALA A 636 -37.43 1.58 -1.58
C ALA A 636 -38.95 1.34 -1.64
N PRO A 637 -39.44 0.09 -1.73
CA PRO A 637 -40.88 -0.21 -1.74
C PRO A 637 -41.55 0.23 -0.42
N VAL A 638 -40.84 0.02 0.69
CA VAL A 638 -41.20 0.34 2.07
C VAL A 638 -40.01 1.00 2.79
N PRO A 639 -40.21 1.84 3.83
CA PRO A 639 -39.14 2.66 4.41
C PRO A 639 -37.97 1.89 5.04
N TRP A 640 -38.12 0.59 5.29
CA TRP A 640 -37.13 -0.28 5.92
C TRP A 640 -36.47 -1.27 4.94
N VAL A 641 -36.74 -1.18 3.63
CA VAL A 641 -36.09 -1.98 2.57
C VAL A 641 -35.70 -1.06 1.41
N SER A 642 -34.41 -1.01 1.07
CA SER A 642 -33.90 -0.39 -0.17
C SER A 642 -33.26 -1.47 -1.05
N LEU A 643 -33.79 -1.64 -2.26
CA LEU A 643 -33.20 -2.41 -3.36
C LEU A 643 -32.23 -1.51 -4.13
N PHE A 644 -31.10 -2.07 -4.57
CA PHE A 644 -30.05 -1.37 -5.30
C PHE A 644 -29.67 -2.11 -6.58
N ALA A 645 -29.41 -1.32 -7.64
CA ALA A 645 -28.67 -1.76 -8.82
C ALA A 645 -27.63 -0.69 -9.16
N ALA A 646 -26.36 -1.07 -9.32
CA ALA A 646 -25.25 -0.17 -9.54
C ALA A 646 -24.33 -0.65 -10.65
N TYR A 647 -23.80 0.29 -11.43
CA TYR A 647 -22.80 0.07 -12.47
C TYR A 647 -21.82 1.22 -12.48
N GLY A 648 -20.54 0.93 -12.72
CA GLY A 648 -19.57 2.00 -12.94
C GLY A 648 -18.31 1.53 -13.64
N GLN A 649 -17.69 2.50 -14.32
CA GLN A 649 -16.34 2.38 -14.86
C GLN A 649 -15.36 3.16 -13.98
N GLY A 650 -14.18 2.58 -13.79
CA GLY A 650 -13.06 3.17 -13.07
C GLY A 650 -11.74 2.94 -13.77
N TYR A 651 -10.66 3.23 -13.06
CA TYR A 651 -9.30 2.98 -13.52
C TYR A 651 -8.35 2.79 -12.33
N ARG A 652 -7.19 2.22 -12.61
CA ARG A 652 -5.98 2.29 -11.77
C ARG A 652 -4.83 2.84 -12.61
N SER A 653 -4.08 3.76 -12.02
CA SER A 653 -2.87 4.34 -12.60
C SER A 653 -1.71 3.33 -12.66
N PRO A 654 -0.89 3.37 -13.72
CA PRO A 654 0.30 2.52 -13.84
C PRO A 654 1.42 3.00 -12.91
N GLN A 655 2.29 2.08 -12.48
CA GLN A 655 3.54 2.45 -11.80
C GLN A 655 4.43 3.19 -12.81
N ALA A 656 4.84 4.42 -12.49
CA ALA A 656 5.40 5.35 -13.48
C ALA A 656 6.63 4.81 -14.24
N ARG A 657 7.49 4.01 -13.60
CA ARG A 657 8.67 3.41 -14.24
C ARG A 657 8.35 2.39 -15.34
N GLN A 658 7.12 1.87 -15.38
CA GLN A 658 6.63 0.93 -16.40
C GLN A 658 6.06 1.63 -17.65
N LEU A 659 6.33 2.93 -17.82
CA LEU A 659 5.85 3.76 -18.93
C LEU A 659 6.95 4.07 -19.94
N ASP A 660 6.61 4.11 -21.22
CA ASP A 660 7.52 4.51 -22.30
C ASP A 660 7.42 6.02 -22.64
N GLU A 661 8.43 6.55 -23.34
CA GLU A 661 8.43 7.94 -23.82
C GLU A 661 7.31 8.20 -24.83
N GLY A 662 6.52 9.24 -24.59
CA GLY A 662 5.35 9.59 -25.39
C GLY A 662 4.16 8.64 -25.21
N GLU A 663 4.21 7.68 -24.27
CA GLU A 663 3.14 6.72 -24.09
C GLU A 663 1.85 7.40 -23.60
N ARG A 664 0.72 6.96 -24.16
CA ARG A 664 -0.61 7.25 -23.63
C ARG A 664 -0.86 6.43 -22.37
N ALA A 665 -0.27 6.87 -21.26
CA ALA A 665 -0.18 6.18 -19.96
C ALA A 665 -1.37 5.20 -19.72
N PRO A 666 -1.15 3.88 -19.86
CA PRO A 666 -2.23 2.91 -19.97
C PRO A 666 -2.89 2.68 -18.62
N PHE A 667 -4.21 2.83 -18.60
CA PHE A 667 -5.03 2.59 -17.42
C PHE A 667 -5.57 1.18 -17.40
N ALA A 668 -5.42 0.50 -16.26
CA ALA A 668 -6.18 -0.71 -15.98
C ALA A 668 -7.66 -0.33 -15.79
N LYS A 669 -8.44 -0.39 -16.88
CA LYS A 669 -9.88 -0.10 -16.86
C LYS A 669 -10.63 -1.16 -16.07
N VAL A 670 -11.48 -0.72 -15.15
CA VAL A 670 -12.37 -1.59 -14.38
C VAL A 670 -13.82 -1.31 -14.72
N HIS A 671 -14.60 -2.37 -14.87
CA HIS A 671 -16.05 -2.36 -15.05
C HIS A 671 -16.66 -3.13 -13.87
N SER A 672 -17.46 -2.48 -13.04
CA SER A 672 -18.10 -3.12 -11.89
C SER A 672 -19.61 -3.02 -11.96
N THR A 673 -20.29 -4.07 -11.49
CA THR A 673 -21.75 -4.21 -11.42
C THR A 673 -22.14 -4.83 -10.08
N GLU A 674 -23.23 -4.34 -9.49
CA GLU A 674 -23.82 -4.87 -8.25
C GLU A 674 -25.35 -4.81 -8.31
N GLY A 675 -26.00 -5.86 -7.83
CA GLY A 675 -27.42 -5.87 -7.47
C GLY A 675 -27.57 -6.34 -6.03
N GLY A 676 -28.43 -5.71 -5.24
CA GLY A 676 -28.53 -6.05 -3.81
C GLY A 676 -29.69 -5.39 -3.07
N VAL A 677 -29.77 -5.68 -1.78
CA VAL A 677 -30.81 -5.21 -0.86
C VAL A 677 -30.21 -4.80 0.48
N ARG A 678 -30.74 -3.74 1.07
CA ARG A 678 -30.50 -3.35 2.46
C ARG A 678 -31.81 -3.32 3.21
N MET A 679 -31.80 -3.80 4.44
CA MET A 679 -32.98 -3.87 5.31
C MET A 679 -32.63 -3.32 6.69
N SER A 680 -33.47 -2.46 7.24
CA SER A 680 -33.31 -1.87 8.58
C SER A 680 -34.56 -2.03 9.46
N PRO A 681 -35.03 -3.28 9.72
CA PRO A 681 -36.22 -3.51 10.52
C PRO A 681 -35.98 -3.21 12.02
N LEU A 682 -37.02 -3.38 12.85
CA LEU A 682 -36.95 -3.19 14.31
C LEU A 682 -36.40 -1.81 14.72
N GLY A 683 -36.81 -0.75 14.00
CA GLY A 683 -36.35 0.62 14.25
C GLY A 683 -34.85 0.85 13.96
N GLY A 684 -34.23 0.01 13.13
CA GLY A 684 -32.79 0.09 12.84
C GLY A 684 -31.89 -0.58 13.89
N ARG A 685 -32.48 -1.26 14.90
CA ARG A 685 -31.73 -2.17 15.80
C ARG A 685 -31.13 -3.36 15.04
N LEU A 686 -31.73 -3.74 13.93
CA LEU A 686 -31.17 -4.72 13.00
C LEU A 686 -30.89 -4.04 11.67
N GLN A 687 -29.72 -4.30 11.11
CA GLN A 687 -29.31 -3.85 9.78
C GLN A 687 -28.77 -5.05 9.02
N LEU A 688 -29.34 -5.32 7.85
CA LEU A 688 -28.93 -6.37 6.93
C LEU A 688 -28.53 -5.72 5.60
N SER A 689 -27.47 -6.24 4.98
CA SER A 689 -27.16 -5.96 3.58
C SER A 689 -26.76 -7.24 2.87
N ALA A 690 -27.29 -7.47 1.67
CA ALA A 690 -26.93 -8.59 0.81
C ALA A 690 -26.74 -8.10 -0.62
N ALA A 691 -25.65 -8.50 -1.27
CA ALA A 691 -25.28 -8.04 -2.60
C ALA A 691 -24.66 -9.16 -3.44
N GLY A 692 -25.06 -9.27 -4.71
CA GLY A 692 -24.35 -10.02 -5.74
C GLY A 692 -23.61 -9.06 -6.67
N PHE A 693 -22.35 -9.33 -6.96
CA PHE A 693 -21.50 -8.42 -7.74
C PHE A 693 -20.64 -9.14 -8.79
N ALA A 694 -20.29 -8.41 -9.85
CA ALA A 694 -19.28 -8.81 -10.81
C ALA A 694 -18.42 -7.60 -11.22
N THR A 695 -17.10 -7.79 -11.17
CA THR A 695 -16.09 -6.80 -11.54
C THR A 695 -15.10 -7.41 -12.53
N PHE A 696 -14.84 -6.70 -13.62
CA PHE A 696 -13.89 -7.07 -14.67
C PHE A 696 -12.79 -6.03 -14.73
N LEU A 697 -11.53 -6.46 -14.81
CA LEU A 697 -10.36 -5.57 -14.90
C LEU A 697 -9.57 -5.90 -16.17
N ALA A 698 -9.22 -4.85 -16.94
CA ALA A 698 -8.51 -5.01 -18.21
C ALA A 698 -7.05 -5.44 -18.06
N GLN A 699 -6.40 -5.10 -16.94
CA GLN A 699 -5.04 -5.54 -16.63
C GLN A 699 -4.83 -5.58 -15.11
N ASP A 700 -4.54 -6.77 -14.59
CA ASP A 700 -4.32 -7.02 -13.18
C ASP A 700 -2.82 -7.05 -12.79
N LEU A 701 -2.55 -7.01 -11.48
CA LEU A 701 -1.22 -7.02 -10.89
C LEU A 701 -1.13 -8.11 -9.79
N ALA A 702 -0.02 -8.83 -9.74
CA ALA A 702 0.29 -9.80 -8.67
C ALA A 702 1.73 -9.61 -8.17
N PHE A 703 2.03 -10.06 -6.95
CA PHE A 703 3.38 -9.95 -6.39
C PHE A 703 4.34 -10.96 -7.03
N ASP A 704 5.50 -10.46 -7.45
CA ASP A 704 6.62 -11.21 -8.00
C ASP A 704 7.79 -11.19 -6.99
N PRO A 705 8.13 -12.34 -6.38
CA PRO A 705 9.22 -12.43 -5.41
C PRO A 705 10.64 -12.26 -5.98
N GLU A 706 10.84 -12.44 -7.30
CA GLU A 706 12.14 -12.28 -7.93
C GLU A 706 12.43 -10.79 -8.21
N GLU A 707 11.43 -10.01 -8.60
CA GLU A 707 11.58 -8.56 -8.79
C GLU A 707 11.33 -7.73 -7.50
N GLY A 708 10.77 -8.36 -6.45
CA GLY A 708 10.43 -7.74 -5.17
C GLY A 708 9.35 -6.66 -5.28
N ARG A 709 8.38 -6.83 -6.19
CA ARG A 709 7.33 -5.83 -6.48
C ARG A 709 6.07 -6.46 -7.11
N LEU A 710 5.13 -5.61 -7.52
CA LEU A 710 3.90 -5.99 -8.22
C LEU A 710 4.07 -5.94 -9.74
N GLU A 711 3.73 -7.03 -10.42
CA GLU A 711 3.89 -7.22 -11.87
C GLU A 711 2.61 -7.59 -12.64
N LYS A 712 2.63 -7.33 -13.95
CA LYS A 712 1.48 -7.39 -14.88
C LYS A 712 1.05 -8.84 -15.21
N VAL A 713 -0.14 -9.27 -14.79
CA VAL A 713 -0.64 -10.66 -14.99
C VAL A 713 -1.84 -10.85 -15.94
N GLY A 714 -2.31 -9.80 -16.62
CA GLY A 714 -3.36 -9.90 -17.65
C GLY A 714 -4.78 -9.55 -17.17
N PRO A 715 -5.80 -9.62 -18.05
CA PRO A 715 -7.19 -9.28 -17.71
C PRO A 715 -7.83 -10.31 -16.77
N THR A 716 -8.75 -9.87 -15.90
CA THR A 716 -9.37 -10.71 -14.86
C THR A 716 -10.87 -10.47 -14.68
N ARG A 717 -11.55 -11.43 -14.02
CA ARG A 717 -12.95 -11.36 -13.58
C ARG A 717 -13.06 -11.81 -12.13
N ARG A 718 -13.75 -11.02 -11.31
CA ARG A 718 -14.20 -11.38 -9.96
C ARG A 718 -15.73 -11.36 -9.95
N ALA A 719 -16.36 -12.45 -9.54
CA ALA A 719 -17.82 -12.54 -9.41
C ALA A 719 -18.17 -13.22 -8.10
N GLY A 720 -19.12 -12.67 -7.34
CA GLY A 720 -19.31 -13.09 -5.96
C GLY A 720 -20.57 -12.53 -5.31
N ALA A 721 -20.70 -12.81 -4.02
CA ALA A 721 -21.76 -12.30 -3.17
C ALA A 721 -21.21 -11.92 -1.79
N ALA A 722 -21.78 -10.88 -1.19
CA ALA A 722 -21.47 -10.41 0.16
C ALA A 722 -22.75 -10.30 0.99
N LEU A 723 -22.66 -10.70 2.25
CA LEU A 723 -23.71 -10.59 3.27
C LEU A 723 -23.12 -9.88 4.49
N GLN A 724 -23.85 -8.91 5.04
CA GLN A 724 -23.54 -8.27 6.33
C GLN A 724 -24.78 -8.21 7.21
N LEU A 725 -24.57 -8.49 8.50
CA LEU A 725 -25.52 -8.30 9.59
C LEU A 725 -24.90 -7.37 10.63
N ILE A 726 -25.65 -6.39 11.14
CA ILE A 726 -25.32 -5.64 12.35
C ILE A 726 -26.58 -5.59 13.23
N ALA A 727 -26.48 -6.16 14.43
CA ALA A 727 -27.54 -6.26 15.42
C ALA A 727 -27.17 -5.49 16.69
N ARG A 728 -28.10 -4.68 17.17
CA ARG A 728 -28.06 -3.92 18.42
C ARG A 728 -29.32 -4.24 19.24
N PRO A 729 -29.47 -5.48 19.73
CA PRO A 729 -30.70 -5.91 20.42
C PRO A 729 -30.98 -5.06 21.67
N LEU A 730 -29.91 -4.68 22.39
CA LEU A 730 -29.93 -3.89 23.62
C LEU A 730 -28.87 -2.77 23.52
N PRO A 731 -29.03 -1.61 24.20
CA PRO A 731 -28.11 -0.48 24.05
C PRO A 731 -26.65 -0.74 24.45
N TRP A 732 -26.41 -1.81 25.22
CA TRP A 732 -25.11 -2.23 25.72
C TRP A 732 -24.52 -3.43 24.98
N LEU A 733 -25.20 -3.97 23.96
CA LEU A 733 -24.80 -5.17 23.21
C LEU A 733 -24.87 -4.91 21.69
N VAL A 734 -23.74 -5.06 21.02
CA VAL A 734 -23.62 -5.07 19.56
C VAL A 734 -23.07 -6.42 19.08
N ALA A 735 -23.62 -6.93 18.00
CA ALA A 735 -23.07 -8.05 17.24
C ALA A 735 -23.04 -7.68 15.76
N ALA A 736 -21.92 -7.94 15.09
CA ALA A 736 -21.79 -7.77 13.64
C ALA A 736 -21.23 -9.06 13.03
N GLY A 737 -21.65 -9.36 11.81
CA GLY A 737 -21.18 -10.53 11.07
C GLY A 737 -21.14 -10.24 9.58
N SER A 738 -20.16 -10.80 8.88
CA SER A 738 -20.08 -10.72 7.43
C SER A 738 -19.55 -12.02 6.82
N VAL A 739 -20.06 -12.33 5.63
CA VAL A 739 -19.62 -13.46 4.80
C VAL A 739 -19.52 -12.96 3.37
N THR A 740 -18.36 -13.11 2.74
CA THR A 740 -18.15 -12.76 1.33
C THR A 740 -17.55 -13.94 0.60
N TYR A 741 -18.18 -14.35 -0.50
CA TYR A 741 -17.70 -15.36 -1.43
C TYR A 741 -17.33 -14.71 -2.77
N VAL A 742 -16.18 -15.07 -3.35
CA VAL A 742 -15.71 -14.56 -4.64
C VAL A 742 -15.06 -15.67 -5.47
N HIS A 743 -15.58 -15.90 -6.66
CA HIS A 743 -14.88 -16.63 -7.72
C HIS A 743 -14.06 -15.63 -8.55
N ALA A 744 -12.74 -15.69 -8.40
CA ALA A 744 -11.78 -14.74 -8.98
C ALA A 744 -10.84 -15.46 -9.95
N VAL A 745 -10.87 -15.09 -11.23
CA VAL A 745 -10.17 -15.80 -12.32
C VAL A 745 -9.47 -14.88 -13.31
N LEU A 746 -8.38 -15.39 -13.89
CA LEU A 746 -7.74 -14.84 -15.08
C LEU A 746 -8.61 -15.06 -16.33
N ARG A 747 -8.69 -14.04 -17.19
CA ARG A 747 -9.37 -14.11 -18.49
C ARG A 747 -8.40 -14.41 -19.62
N ALA A 748 -7.16 -13.93 -19.51
CA ALA A 748 -6.02 -14.30 -20.34
C ALA A 748 -4.72 -14.07 -19.54
N PRO A 749 -3.64 -14.82 -19.80
CA PRO A 749 -2.31 -14.53 -19.26
C PRO A 749 -1.72 -13.25 -19.87
N PRO A 750 -0.61 -12.71 -19.31
CA PRO A 750 0.17 -11.70 -20.01
C PRO A 750 0.83 -12.30 -21.27
N PRO A 751 1.20 -11.49 -22.27
CA PRO A 751 2.06 -11.93 -23.36
C PRO A 751 3.40 -12.44 -22.81
N ALA A 752 3.96 -13.49 -23.43
CA ALA A 752 5.31 -13.96 -23.14
C ALA A 752 6.35 -12.89 -23.50
N THR A 753 7.34 -12.68 -22.64
CA THR A 753 8.44 -11.72 -22.84
C THR A 753 9.78 -12.45 -23.04
N ALA A 754 10.91 -11.74 -23.11
CA ALA A 754 12.22 -12.39 -23.18
C ALA A 754 12.65 -12.94 -21.81
N GLU A 755 12.20 -12.27 -20.75
CA GLU A 755 12.44 -12.54 -19.34
C GLU A 755 11.51 -13.65 -18.84
N ASN A 756 10.23 -13.63 -19.25
CA ASN A 756 9.25 -14.67 -18.97
C ASN A 756 8.66 -15.24 -20.28
N PRO A 757 9.36 -16.17 -20.97
CA PRO A 757 8.94 -16.73 -22.25
C PRO A 757 7.82 -17.77 -22.16
N SER A 758 7.36 -18.11 -20.95
CA SER A 758 6.27 -19.07 -20.72
C SER A 758 5.56 -18.73 -19.41
N PRO A 759 4.74 -17.66 -19.38
CA PRO A 759 4.10 -17.18 -18.16
C PRO A 759 3.27 -18.28 -17.49
N PRO A 760 3.34 -18.44 -16.16
CA PRO A 760 2.76 -19.57 -15.42
C PRO A 760 1.23 -19.48 -15.23
N TYR A 761 0.57 -18.77 -16.14
CA TYR A 761 -0.81 -18.36 -16.06
C TYR A 761 -1.59 -18.89 -17.25
N VAL A 762 -2.82 -19.39 -17.03
CA VAL A 762 -3.72 -19.87 -18.09
C VAL A 762 -5.11 -19.23 -17.98
N PRO A 763 -5.86 -19.08 -19.09
CA PRO A 763 -7.24 -18.60 -19.04
C PRO A 763 -8.11 -19.48 -18.14
N GLY A 764 -8.95 -18.87 -17.30
CA GLY A 764 -9.82 -19.57 -16.35
C GLY A 764 -9.17 -19.97 -15.03
N GLN A 765 -7.84 -19.83 -14.88
CA GLN A 765 -7.14 -20.11 -13.62
C GLN A 765 -7.60 -19.17 -12.50
N LEU A 766 -7.75 -19.71 -11.28
CA LEU A 766 -8.02 -18.93 -10.08
C LEU A 766 -6.88 -17.94 -9.80
N LEU A 767 -7.22 -16.72 -9.38
CA LEU A 767 -6.22 -15.70 -9.10
C LEU A 767 -5.38 -16.05 -7.84
N PRO A 768 -4.04 -15.97 -7.91
CA PRO A 768 -3.18 -16.13 -6.75
C PRO A 768 -3.49 -15.16 -5.62
N TYR A 769 -3.27 -15.61 -4.39
CA TYR A 769 -3.40 -14.86 -3.13
C TYR A 769 -4.84 -14.41 -2.78
N VAL A 770 -5.81 -14.65 -3.66
CA VAL A 770 -7.22 -14.25 -3.46
C VAL A 770 -8.00 -15.33 -2.70
N PRO A 771 -8.45 -15.08 -1.46
CA PRO A 771 -9.28 -16.05 -0.73
C PRO A 771 -10.69 -16.15 -1.33
N PRO A 772 -11.18 -17.34 -1.70
CA PRO A 772 -12.55 -17.50 -2.22
C PRO A 772 -13.66 -17.18 -1.21
N VAL A 773 -13.42 -17.36 0.09
CA VAL A 773 -14.34 -17.03 1.19
C VAL A 773 -13.62 -16.26 2.29
N VAL A 774 -14.23 -15.16 2.73
CA VAL A 774 -13.85 -14.36 3.89
C VAL A 774 -15.03 -14.27 4.85
N VAL A 775 -14.80 -14.51 6.15
CA VAL A 775 -15.83 -14.38 7.20
C VAL A 775 -15.28 -13.56 8.36
N ARG A 776 -16.09 -12.63 8.86
CA ARG A 776 -15.87 -11.94 10.16
C ARG A 776 -17.10 -12.12 11.05
N ALA A 777 -16.89 -12.31 12.35
CA ALA A 777 -17.89 -12.06 13.38
C ALA A 777 -17.28 -11.22 14.51
N ASP A 778 -17.98 -10.17 14.93
CA ASP A 778 -17.60 -9.28 16.03
C ASP A 778 -18.74 -9.23 17.06
N ILE A 779 -18.45 -9.36 18.35
CA ILE A 779 -19.41 -9.18 19.44
C ILE A 779 -18.82 -8.23 20.48
N GLY A 780 -19.58 -7.20 20.87
CA GLY A 780 -19.17 -6.19 21.83
C GLY A 780 -20.24 -5.94 22.89
N LEU A 781 -19.83 -5.97 24.14
CA LEU A 781 -20.63 -5.63 25.32
C LEU A 781 -19.92 -4.48 26.05
N ASP A 782 -20.59 -3.36 26.33
CA ASP A 782 -20.11 -2.26 27.20
C ASP A 782 -21.28 -1.87 28.12
N LYS A 783 -21.31 -2.41 29.35
CA LYS A 783 -22.45 -2.34 30.27
C LYS A 783 -21.99 -1.94 31.67
N ASP A 784 -22.64 -0.94 32.27
CA ASP A 784 -22.53 -0.68 33.70
C ASP A 784 -23.33 -1.73 34.49
N LEU A 785 -22.63 -2.47 35.37
CA LEU A 785 -23.15 -3.66 36.06
C LEU A 785 -23.88 -3.31 37.36
N VAL A 786 -23.19 -2.56 38.22
CA VAL A 786 -23.60 -2.18 39.58
C VAL A 786 -23.04 -0.80 39.90
N GLU A 787 -23.62 -0.12 40.88
CA GLU A 787 -23.07 1.12 41.42
C GLU A 787 -22.25 0.84 42.69
N LEU A 788 -21.01 1.32 42.74
CA LEU A 788 -20.08 1.09 43.85
C LEU A 788 -19.50 2.42 44.32
N LYS A 789 -19.94 2.85 45.52
CA LYS A 789 -19.61 4.13 46.16
C LYS A 789 -20.02 5.36 45.31
N GLY A 790 -21.26 5.38 44.83
CA GLY A 790 -21.81 6.50 44.05
C GLY A 790 -21.21 6.64 42.65
N ARG A 791 -20.68 5.54 42.07
CA ARG A 791 -20.03 5.50 40.76
C ARG A 791 -20.29 4.14 40.09
N PRO A 792 -20.62 4.10 38.80
CA PRO A 792 -20.86 2.83 38.10
C PRO A 792 -19.57 2.01 37.95
N LEU A 793 -19.74 0.69 38.06
CA LEU A 793 -18.75 -0.33 37.72
C LEU A 793 -19.10 -0.91 36.35
N GLY A 794 -18.41 -0.44 35.32
CA GLY A 794 -18.56 -0.88 33.94
C GLY A 794 -17.80 -2.17 33.64
N LEU A 795 -18.39 -3.04 32.84
CA LEU A 795 -17.75 -4.17 32.19
C LEU A 795 -17.80 -3.98 30.68
N ARG A 796 -16.65 -4.08 30.02
CA ARG A 796 -16.55 -4.26 28.57
C ARG A 796 -16.04 -5.66 28.26
N VAL A 797 -16.68 -6.35 27.32
CA VAL A 797 -16.21 -7.63 26.76
C VAL A 797 -16.27 -7.55 25.24
N GLY A 798 -15.22 -8.03 24.59
CA GLY A 798 -15.07 -8.06 23.15
C GLY A 798 -14.69 -9.44 22.65
N LEU A 799 -15.28 -9.86 21.54
CA LEU A 799 -14.91 -11.07 20.79
C LEU A 799 -14.84 -10.73 19.31
N GLY A 800 -13.86 -11.30 18.61
CA GLY A 800 -13.68 -11.14 17.17
C GLY A 800 -13.16 -12.42 16.54
N TYR A 801 -13.89 -12.97 15.57
CA TYR A 801 -13.48 -14.14 14.81
C TYR A 801 -13.26 -13.77 13.34
N SER A 802 -12.12 -14.15 12.79
CA SER A 802 -11.82 -14.09 11.35
C SER A 802 -11.58 -15.49 10.79
N TYR A 803 -12.17 -15.78 9.63
CA TYR A 803 -11.82 -16.94 8.82
C TYR A 803 -11.47 -16.53 7.38
N LEU A 804 -10.41 -17.14 6.87
CA LEU A 804 -9.95 -17.04 5.50
C LEU A 804 -9.80 -18.45 4.92
N SER A 805 -10.54 -18.74 3.85
CA SER A 805 -10.41 -20.00 3.11
C SER A 805 -9.04 -20.16 2.43
N PRO A 806 -8.64 -21.38 2.04
CA PRO A 806 -7.40 -21.63 1.30
C PRO A 806 -7.27 -20.70 0.08
N ARG A 807 -6.17 -19.95 0.04
CA ARG A 807 -5.88 -19.00 -1.06
C ARG A 807 -5.21 -19.78 -2.20
N PRO A 808 -5.61 -19.63 -3.48
CA PRO A 808 -4.83 -20.15 -4.60
C PRO A 808 -3.44 -19.52 -4.59
N LEU A 809 -2.43 -20.27 -5.04
CA LEU A 809 -1.06 -19.81 -5.22
C LEU A 809 -0.63 -20.07 -6.68
N PRO A 810 0.50 -19.50 -7.13
CA PRO A 810 1.09 -19.88 -8.42
C PRO A 810 1.28 -21.40 -8.55
N TYR A 811 1.33 -21.88 -9.80
CA TYR A 811 1.49 -23.31 -10.14
C TYR A 811 0.41 -24.26 -9.59
N GLY A 812 -0.77 -23.74 -9.24
CA GLY A 812 -1.93 -24.54 -8.81
C GLY A 812 -1.85 -25.08 -7.38
N GLN A 813 -0.94 -24.55 -6.57
CA GLN A 813 -0.88 -24.81 -5.12
C GLN A 813 -1.94 -24.00 -4.37
N PHE A 814 -2.14 -24.31 -3.09
CA PHE A 814 -3.01 -23.55 -2.19
C PHE A 814 -2.31 -23.28 -0.85
N ALA A 815 -2.58 -22.09 -0.30
CA ALA A 815 -2.20 -21.67 1.04
C ALA A 815 -3.10 -22.31 2.10
N ASP A 816 -2.60 -22.47 3.33
CA ASP A 816 -3.38 -23.03 4.44
C ASP A 816 -4.53 -22.08 4.87
N PRO A 817 -5.67 -22.60 5.36
CA PRO A 817 -6.78 -21.77 5.84
C PRO A 817 -6.45 -21.07 7.17
N VAL A 818 -6.82 -19.79 7.27
CA VAL A 818 -6.58 -18.98 8.46
C VAL A 818 -7.84 -18.93 9.33
N HIS A 819 -7.71 -19.26 10.62
CA HIS A 819 -8.76 -19.15 11.62
C HIS A 819 -8.19 -18.42 12.84
N LEU A 820 -8.74 -17.25 13.17
CA LEU A 820 -8.28 -16.42 14.28
C LEU A 820 -9.46 -16.04 15.16
N LEU A 821 -9.27 -16.17 16.47
CA LEU A 821 -10.21 -15.72 17.50
C LEU A 821 -9.46 -14.77 18.44
N ASP A 822 -9.94 -13.55 18.55
CA ASP A 822 -9.41 -12.51 19.43
C ASP A 822 -10.46 -12.15 20.49
N ALA A 823 -10.02 -11.79 21.69
CA ALA A 823 -10.89 -11.51 22.83
C ALA A 823 -10.37 -10.35 23.68
N SER A 824 -11.26 -9.60 24.31
CA SER A 824 -10.93 -8.59 25.31
C SER A 824 -11.92 -8.59 26.46
N ALA A 825 -11.44 -8.23 27.64
CA ALA A 825 -12.27 -8.01 28.83
C ALA A 825 -11.67 -6.86 29.65
N ALA A 826 -12.48 -5.88 30.03
CA ALA A 826 -12.05 -4.73 30.82
C ALA A 826 -13.11 -4.31 31.85
N VAL A 827 -12.65 -3.94 33.04
CA VAL A 827 -13.48 -3.39 34.12
C VAL A 827 -13.14 -1.92 34.30
N ARG A 828 -14.17 -1.07 34.27
CA ARG A 828 -14.10 0.38 34.39
C ARG A 828 -14.72 0.83 35.69
N TRP A 829 -13.97 1.50 36.56
CA TRP A 829 -14.52 2.17 37.74
C TRP A 829 -14.09 3.63 37.75
N SER A 830 -15.07 4.53 37.74
CA SER A 830 -14.84 5.98 37.68
C SER A 830 -13.97 6.40 36.48
N VAL A 831 -12.72 6.79 36.70
CA VAL A 831 -11.77 7.25 35.67
C VAL A 831 -10.71 6.21 35.30
N VAL A 832 -10.74 5.04 35.94
CA VAL A 832 -9.77 3.96 35.74
C VAL A 832 -10.44 2.82 35.00
N GLU A 833 -9.76 2.28 33.99
CA GLU A 833 -10.17 1.08 33.26
C GLU A 833 -8.98 0.12 33.20
N VAL A 834 -9.19 -1.13 33.65
CA VAL A 834 -8.18 -2.19 33.68
C VAL A 834 -8.72 -3.37 32.89
N GLY A 835 -7.90 -3.94 32.00
CA GLY A 835 -8.36 -5.04 31.16
C GLY A 835 -7.24 -5.81 30.48
N VAL A 836 -7.63 -6.91 29.85
CA VAL A 836 -6.79 -7.85 29.11
C VAL A 836 -7.26 -7.92 27.66
N GLU A 837 -6.32 -7.98 26.73
CA GLU A 837 -6.56 -8.23 25.31
C GLU A 837 -5.75 -9.47 24.90
N ALA A 838 -6.39 -10.44 24.28
CA ALA A 838 -5.80 -11.67 23.77
C ALA A 838 -6.04 -11.76 22.26
N PHE A 839 -4.97 -11.94 21.49
CA PHE A 839 -5.01 -12.11 20.04
C PHE A 839 -4.61 -13.54 19.71
N ASN A 840 -5.29 -14.20 18.77
CA ASN A 840 -5.15 -15.64 18.51
C ASN A 840 -5.29 -16.49 19.80
N LEU A 841 -6.43 -16.35 20.48
CA LEU A 841 -6.80 -17.06 21.72
C LEU A 841 -6.73 -18.59 21.58
N LEU A 842 -6.92 -19.12 20.37
CA LEU A 842 -6.84 -20.55 20.05
C LEU A 842 -5.40 -21.05 19.78
N ALA A 843 -4.38 -20.20 19.98
CA ALA A 843 -2.96 -20.51 19.80
C ALA A 843 -2.61 -21.17 18.44
N ARG A 844 -3.37 -20.85 17.39
CA ARG A 844 -3.15 -21.41 16.04
C ARG A 844 -1.82 -20.96 15.49
N ARG A 845 -1.16 -21.83 14.71
CA ARG A 845 0.02 -21.51 13.91
C ARG A 845 -0.42 -21.36 12.45
N TRP A 846 -0.21 -20.19 11.86
CA TRP A 846 -0.55 -19.88 10.47
C TRP A 846 0.51 -18.95 9.88
N ALA A 847 0.65 -18.97 8.55
CA ALA A 847 1.44 -17.97 7.84
C ALA A 847 0.52 -16.81 7.44
N ALA A 848 0.89 -15.58 7.81
CA ALA A 848 0.14 -14.38 7.43
C ALA A 848 0.08 -14.27 5.89
N THR A 849 1.23 -14.50 5.26
CA THR A 849 1.48 -14.37 3.82
C THR A 849 2.19 -15.64 3.36
N GLU A 850 1.75 -16.17 2.21
CA GLU A 850 2.27 -17.42 1.62
C GLU A 850 2.49 -17.21 0.13
N TYR A 851 3.61 -17.70 -0.38
CA TYR A 851 4.03 -17.55 -1.77
C TYR A 851 4.44 -18.93 -2.34
N ASN A 852 4.49 -19.07 -3.66
CA ASN A 852 5.02 -20.26 -4.31
C ASN A 852 5.91 -19.87 -5.51
N PHE A 853 7.22 -20.01 -5.34
CA PHE A 853 8.27 -19.57 -6.28
C PHE A 853 9.58 -20.33 -6.00
N VAL A 854 10.58 -20.20 -6.89
CA VAL A 854 11.89 -20.85 -6.73
C VAL A 854 12.73 -20.06 -5.71
N SER A 855 13.29 -20.74 -4.72
CA SER A 855 14.23 -20.15 -3.76
C SER A 855 15.34 -21.12 -3.39
N ASP A 856 16.55 -20.59 -3.22
CA ASP A 856 17.72 -21.32 -2.75
C ASP A 856 18.40 -20.56 -1.61
N TRP A 857 18.36 -21.17 -0.43
CA TRP A 857 18.96 -20.65 0.80
C TRP A 857 20.21 -21.46 1.22
N GLY A 858 20.76 -22.29 0.33
CA GLY A 858 21.91 -23.16 0.61
C GLY A 858 21.64 -24.26 1.64
N THR A 859 20.38 -24.47 2.04
CA THR A 859 19.96 -25.35 3.14
C THR A 859 20.06 -26.84 2.83
N ARG A 860 20.21 -27.20 1.55
CA ARG A 860 20.37 -28.58 1.06
C ARG A 860 21.31 -28.56 -0.15
N PRO A 861 22.02 -29.66 -0.46
CA PRO A 861 22.67 -29.81 -1.76
C PRO A 861 21.63 -29.61 -2.88
N ILE A 862 21.98 -28.83 -3.89
CA ILE A 862 21.14 -28.69 -5.10
C ILE A 862 21.24 -30.02 -5.86
N LEU A 863 20.33 -30.94 -5.56
CA LEU A 863 20.07 -32.07 -6.45
C LEU A 863 19.72 -31.51 -7.83
N PRO A 864 20.33 -32.00 -8.93
CA PRO A 864 20.07 -31.49 -10.27
C PRO A 864 18.57 -31.56 -10.54
N PRO A 865 17.96 -30.51 -11.14
CA PRO A 865 16.56 -30.18 -10.95
C PRO A 865 15.65 -31.36 -11.26
N ALA A 866 15.15 -32.00 -10.20
CA ALA A 866 14.23 -33.11 -10.30
C ALA A 866 12.98 -32.62 -11.03
N ARG A 867 12.76 -33.16 -12.24
CA ARG A 867 11.58 -32.83 -13.05
C ARG A 867 10.34 -32.95 -12.16
N PRO A 868 9.42 -31.96 -12.14
CA PRO A 868 8.19 -32.10 -11.38
C PRO A 868 7.53 -33.40 -11.81
N PRO A 869 7.14 -34.29 -10.87
CA PRO A 869 6.75 -35.64 -11.21
C PRO A 869 5.59 -35.58 -12.19
N LEU A 870 5.78 -36.21 -13.35
CA LEU A 870 4.76 -36.33 -14.39
C LEU A 870 3.53 -36.98 -13.76
N ARG A 871 2.53 -36.16 -13.40
CA ARG A 871 1.21 -36.64 -12.98
C ARG A 871 0.65 -37.43 -14.15
N ARG A 872 0.84 -38.76 -14.12
CA ARG A 872 0.11 -39.69 -14.97
C ARG A 872 -1.36 -39.31 -14.85
N ARG A 873 -1.99 -38.95 -15.97
CA ARG A 873 -3.45 -38.85 -16.01
C ARG A 873 -4.00 -40.18 -15.48
N PRO A 874 -5.01 -40.19 -14.60
CA PRO A 874 -5.73 -41.43 -14.34
C PRO A 874 -6.21 -41.99 -15.70
N PRO A 875 -6.17 -43.31 -15.91
CA PRO A 875 -6.55 -43.89 -17.19
C PRO A 875 -7.99 -43.50 -17.52
N ALA A 876 -8.22 -43.07 -18.75
CA ALA A 876 -9.56 -42.73 -19.20
C ALA A 876 -10.45 -43.97 -19.08
N GLN A 877 -11.56 -43.85 -18.35
CA GLN A 877 -12.59 -44.89 -18.34
C GLN A 877 -13.09 -45.06 -19.77
N ARG A 878 -12.90 -46.26 -20.33
CA ARG A 878 -13.49 -46.64 -21.62
C ARG A 878 -14.99 -46.78 -21.43
N HIS A 879 -15.75 -45.71 -21.72
CA HIS A 879 -17.18 -45.86 -21.95
C HIS A 879 -17.37 -46.76 -23.18
N GLY A 880 -18.09 -47.87 -23.00
CA GLY A 880 -18.45 -48.77 -24.09
C GLY A 880 -19.42 -48.09 -25.08
N HIS A 881 -19.38 -48.54 -26.33
CA HIS A 881 -20.31 -48.10 -27.37
C HIS A 881 -21.73 -48.61 -27.10
N PRO A 882 -22.76 -47.78 -27.27
CA PRO A 882 -24.10 -48.23 -27.67
C PRO A 882 -24.24 -48.20 -29.21
N HIS A 883 -25.03 -49.13 -29.76
CA HIS A 883 -25.41 -49.15 -31.18
C HIS A 883 -26.57 -48.17 -31.50
N PRO A 884 -26.79 -47.79 -32.78
CA PRO A 884 -27.76 -46.76 -33.15
C PRO A 884 -29.13 -47.31 -33.64
N ALA A 885 -30.22 -46.91 -32.97
CA ALA A 885 -31.63 -46.96 -33.41
C ALA A 885 -32.51 -46.22 -32.36
N LEU A 886 -33.70 -45.66 -32.62
CA LEU A 886 -34.38 -45.20 -33.85
C LEU A 886 -35.48 -44.19 -33.42
N LEU A 887 -35.84 -43.26 -34.32
CA LEU A 887 -37.12 -42.50 -34.40
C LEU A 887 -37.65 -41.59 -33.25
N ALA A 888 -37.89 -40.32 -33.65
CA ALA A 888 -39.13 -39.54 -33.49
C ALA A 888 -39.34 -38.50 -32.34
N ALA A 889 -40.15 -37.49 -32.71
CA ALA A 889 -40.93 -36.52 -31.89
C ALA A 889 -40.23 -35.42 -31.04
N CYS A 890 -40.16 -34.22 -31.62
CA CYS A 890 -40.41 -32.93 -30.93
C CYS A 890 -41.95 -32.77 -30.72
N PRO A 891 -42.50 -31.79 -29.94
CA PRO A 891 -41.92 -30.48 -29.57
C PRO A 891 -42.24 -29.95 -28.14
N SER A 892 -42.02 -28.63 -27.94
CA SER A 892 -42.68 -27.71 -26.97
C SER A 892 -42.01 -27.41 -25.61
N ARG A 893 -42.29 -26.18 -25.14
CA ARG A 893 -41.94 -25.55 -23.85
C ARG A 893 -43.21 -25.45 -22.97
N PRO A 894 -43.18 -24.74 -21.82
CA PRO A 894 -42.41 -24.91 -20.57
C PRO A 894 -43.39 -25.20 -19.40
N VAL A 895 -42.99 -25.05 -18.12
CA VAL A 895 -43.79 -24.44 -17.02
C VAL A 895 -43.00 -24.38 -15.70
N LEU A 896 -43.34 -23.45 -14.79
CA LEU A 896 -42.87 -23.41 -13.40
C LEU A 896 -43.87 -24.13 -12.49
N SER A 897 -43.45 -24.75 -11.38
CA SER A 897 -44.21 -24.66 -10.10
C SER A 897 -43.51 -25.23 -8.87
N HIS A 898 -43.81 -24.58 -7.73
CA HIS A 898 -43.85 -25.05 -6.34
C HIS A 898 -42.96 -26.22 -5.86
N LEU A 899 -42.14 -25.91 -4.85
CA LEU A 899 -42.29 -26.55 -3.55
C LEU A 899 -42.71 -25.48 -2.52
N SER A 900 -43.51 -25.84 -1.51
CA SER A 900 -43.98 -24.94 -0.45
C SER A 900 -44.10 -25.71 0.87
N LEU A 901 -44.14 -25.00 2.01
CA LEU A 901 -44.10 -25.63 3.34
C LEU A 901 -45.35 -26.46 3.64
N VAL A 902 -45.16 -27.58 4.34
CA VAL A 902 -46.18 -28.24 5.17
C VAL A 902 -45.54 -28.59 6.53
N THR A 903 -46.32 -28.50 7.61
CA THR A 903 -45.90 -28.75 9.00
C THR A 903 -46.63 -29.97 9.60
N GLY A 904 -46.02 -30.63 10.59
CA GLY A 904 -46.60 -31.75 11.35
C GLY A 904 -46.17 -31.73 12.83
N PRO A 905 -46.91 -32.38 13.76
CA PRO A 905 -47.17 -31.77 15.07
C PRO A 905 -46.60 -32.49 16.33
N PHE A 906 -46.88 -31.90 17.49
CA PHE A 906 -46.45 -32.27 18.86
C PHE A 906 -47.29 -33.38 19.52
N ALA A 907 -46.66 -34.21 20.37
CA ALA A 907 -47.17 -34.79 21.63
C ALA A 907 -46.05 -35.58 22.36
N HIS A 908 -46.11 -35.96 23.66
CA HIS A 908 -46.43 -35.23 24.90
C HIS A 908 -46.08 -36.13 26.12
N VAL A 909 -45.00 -35.90 26.89
CA VAL A 909 -44.76 -36.50 28.23
C VAL A 909 -44.02 -35.48 29.14
N PRO A 910 -44.41 -35.27 30.42
CA PRO A 910 -43.89 -34.21 31.30
C PRO A 910 -42.92 -34.71 32.41
N PRO A 911 -42.45 -33.86 33.37
CA PRO A 911 -41.25 -34.12 34.18
C PRO A 911 -41.48 -34.44 35.67
N THR A 912 -40.43 -34.87 36.37
CA THR A 912 -40.33 -34.88 37.85
C THR A 912 -38.94 -34.49 38.35
N SER A 913 -38.88 -33.65 39.39
CA SER A 913 -37.70 -33.40 40.22
C SER A 913 -38.05 -33.66 41.69
N HIS A 914 -37.16 -34.32 42.46
CA HIS A 914 -37.31 -34.41 43.92
C HIS A 914 -36.00 -34.72 44.67
N ALA A 915 -35.96 -34.23 45.90
CA ALA A 915 -35.05 -34.52 47.01
C ALA A 915 -35.68 -33.89 48.29
N PRO A 916 -35.18 -34.14 49.53
CA PRO A 916 -34.37 -35.26 50.05
C PRO A 916 -35.27 -36.12 51.00
N PRO A 917 -34.85 -36.73 52.15
CA PRO A 917 -34.16 -36.13 53.30
C PRO A 917 -32.93 -36.94 53.81
N ALA A 918 -32.43 -36.63 55.02
CA ALA A 918 -31.15 -37.14 55.56
C ALA A 918 -31.30 -37.74 56.98
N LEU A 919 -30.27 -38.44 57.50
CA LEU A 919 -29.72 -38.21 58.86
C LEU A 919 -28.50 -39.08 59.25
N ARG A 920 -27.72 -38.55 60.22
CA ARG A 920 -26.72 -39.22 61.11
C ARG A 920 -25.41 -39.79 60.48
N ARG A 921 -24.26 -39.80 61.18
CA ARG A 921 -23.68 -38.92 62.24
C ARG A 921 -22.17 -39.25 62.44
N LEU A 922 -21.47 -38.47 63.28
CA LEU A 922 -20.07 -38.64 63.76
C LEU A 922 -18.94 -38.30 62.77
N ARG A 923 -17.71 -38.00 63.21
CA ARG A 923 -17.24 -36.93 64.13
C ARG A 923 -15.69 -36.82 64.03
N ARG A 924 -15.16 -35.59 64.04
CA ARG A 924 -13.79 -35.11 64.42
C ARG A 924 -12.67 -36.14 64.72
N HIS A 925 -11.47 -35.91 64.17
CA HIS A 925 -10.14 -35.67 64.82
C HIS A 925 -9.07 -35.61 63.69
N ARG A 926 -8.00 -34.78 63.60
CA ARG A 926 -7.19 -33.87 64.46
C ARG A 926 -5.89 -34.49 65.03
N ARG A 927 -4.73 -34.09 64.44
CA ARG A 927 -3.30 -34.19 64.90
C ARG A 927 -2.72 -35.61 65.02
N ALA A 928 -1.63 -35.99 64.34
CA ALA A 928 -0.23 -35.51 64.36
C ALA A 928 0.65 -36.07 65.51
N GLY A 929 1.87 -36.53 65.14
CA GLY A 929 2.96 -37.03 66.01
C GLY A 929 3.34 -38.48 65.68
N LEU A 930 4.54 -39.02 65.94
CA LEU A 930 5.86 -38.58 66.49
C LEU A 930 6.80 -39.82 66.34
N PRO A 931 8.11 -39.82 66.69
CA PRO A 931 9.15 -38.79 66.76
C PRO A 931 10.38 -39.17 65.85
N GLY A 932 11.59 -38.65 66.15
CA GLY A 932 12.89 -39.17 65.65
C GLY A 932 13.47 -40.27 66.58
N PRO A 933 14.81 -40.39 66.81
CA PRO A 933 15.88 -39.47 66.40
C PRO A 933 17.29 -40.08 66.06
N ALA A 934 18.27 -39.19 65.83
CA ALA A 934 19.69 -39.25 66.24
C ALA A 934 20.76 -40.13 65.52
N ALA A 935 22.02 -39.67 65.70
CA ALA A 935 23.33 -40.31 65.43
C ALA A 935 23.69 -40.65 63.96
N GLY A 936 24.96 -40.82 63.58
CA GLY A 936 26.24 -40.66 64.31
C GLY A 936 27.45 -40.98 63.38
N ALA A 937 28.67 -40.54 63.72
CA ALA A 937 29.85 -40.65 62.83
C ALA A 937 30.91 -41.67 63.32
N ARG A 938 31.70 -42.24 62.38
CA ARG A 938 32.98 -43.03 62.43
C ARG A 938 32.95 -44.08 61.29
N GLY A 939 34.04 -44.58 60.67
CA GLY A 939 35.47 -44.19 60.69
C GLY A 939 36.43 -45.37 60.39
N ARG A 940 37.62 -45.10 59.77
CA ARG A 940 38.72 -46.07 59.41
C ARG A 940 38.36 -47.08 58.29
N GLY A 941 39.27 -47.78 57.59
CA GLY A 941 40.75 -47.82 57.44
C GLY A 941 41.11 -48.83 56.29
N ARG A 942 42.10 -48.66 55.40
CA ARG A 942 43.60 -48.73 55.49
C ARG A 942 44.14 -50.10 54.97
N ALA A 943 45.37 -50.10 54.40
CA ALA A 943 46.15 -51.23 53.80
C ALA A 943 45.67 -51.66 52.39
N ASP A 944 46.48 -52.15 51.43
CA ASP A 944 47.95 -52.35 51.26
C ASP A 944 48.24 -52.77 49.78
N ARG A 945 49.45 -52.89 49.17
CA ARG A 945 50.87 -52.47 49.40
C ARG A 945 51.67 -52.65 48.07
N GLY A 946 52.80 -51.95 47.87
CA GLY A 946 53.78 -52.20 46.77
C GLY A 946 54.38 -50.92 46.16
N ARG A 947 55.65 -50.55 46.41
CA ARG A 947 56.91 -50.97 45.75
C ARG A 947 57.00 -50.53 44.26
N LEU A 948 58.08 -49.90 43.75
CA LEU A 948 59.41 -49.54 44.32
C LEU A 948 60.13 -48.42 43.51
N ASP A 949 60.91 -47.58 44.22
CA ASP A 949 62.24 -46.99 43.91
C ASP A 949 62.62 -46.15 42.65
N ARG A 950 63.32 -45.03 42.97
CA ARG A 950 64.61 -44.50 42.43
C ARG A 950 64.78 -43.66 41.13
N ASP A 951 65.39 -42.49 41.37
CA ASP A 951 66.34 -41.70 40.54
C ASP A 951 67.77 -42.34 40.62
N PRO A 952 68.88 -41.90 39.95
CA PRO A 952 69.06 -40.82 38.97
C PRO A 952 70.06 -41.12 37.80
N HIS A 953 70.58 -40.05 37.16
CA HIS A 953 71.87 -39.89 36.42
C HIS A 953 71.84 -39.56 34.91
N ALA A 954 72.97 -38.99 34.45
CA ALA A 954 73.17 -38.39 33.12
C ALA A 954 74.54 -38.78 32.51
N ARG A 955 74.70 -38.65 31.18
CA ARG A 955 76.03 -38.62 30.51
C ARG A 955 76.00 -37.91 29.14
N ARG A 956 77.19 -37.71 28.56
CA ARG A 956 77.50 -36.87 27.36
C ARG A 956 77.81 -37.75 26.13
N SER A 957 77.63 -37.22 24.91
CA SER A 957 78.67 -37.19 23.84
C SER A 957 78.21 -36.47 22.55
N ARG A 958 79.06 -36.49 21.51
CA ARG A 958 79.05 -35.77 20.21
C ARG A 958 79.65 -36.75 19.16
N PRO A 959 79.49 -36.60 17.81
CA PRO A 959 80.06 -35.48 17.04
C PRO A 959 79.30 -35.02 15.75
N ARG A 960 80.02 -34.32 14.85
CA ARG A 960 79.64 -33.67 13.56
C ARG A 960 80.40 -34.35 12.39
N PRO A 961 80.04 -34.21 11.08
CA PRO A 961 80.27 -33.03 10.18
C PRO A 961 79.01 -32.61 9.35
N ALA A 962 78.93 -31.58 8.49
CA ALA A 962 79.77 -30.40 8.13
C ALA A 962 78.88 -29.21 7.59
N LEU A 963 79.47 -28.18 6.96
CA LEU A 963 78.94 -26.82 6.63
C LEU A 963 79.45 -26.36 5.23
N PRO A 964 79.30 -25.10 4.71
CA PRO A 964 78.56 -23.88 5.17
C PRO A 964 77.16 -23.73 4.50
N VAL A 965 76.57 -22.64 3.95
CA VAL A 965 76.82 -21.21 3.59
C VAL A 965 75.42 -20.53 3.49
N ARG A 966 75.04 -19.25 3.73
CA ARG A 966 75.39 -18.05 4.55
C ARG A 966 74.01 -17.36 4.84
N HIS A 967 73.67 -16.89 6.05
CA HIS A 967 73.80 -15.49 6.55
C HIS A 967 73.26 -14.36 5.65
N ARG A 968 72.61 -13.28 6.13
CA ARG A 968 71.98 -12.80 7.41
C ARG A 968 71.28 -11.45 7.04
N GLY A 969 70.29 -10.86 7.72
CA GLY A 969 69.49 -11.21 8.91
C GLY A 969 69.40 -10.05 9.94
N ARG A 970 68.17 -9.66 10.36
CA ARG A 970 67.82 -8.82 11.55
C ARG A 970 68.11 -7.28 11.43
N LEU A 971 67.51 -6.33 12.21
CA LEU A 971 66.29 -6.25 13.06
C LEU A 971 65.93 -4.78 13.45
N LEU A 972 64.70 -4.58 13.99
CA LEU A 972 64.28 -3.62 15.05
C LEU A 972 64.21 -2.07 14.86
N ARG A 973 62.99 -1.57 15.15
CA ARG A 973 62.62 -0.43 16.06
C ARG A 973 62.73 1.07 15.64
N THR A 974 61.58 1.73 15.86
CA THR A 974 61.34 3.05 16.51
C THR A 974 61.49 4.41 15.80
N VAL A 975 60.40 5.19 15.94
CA VAL A 975 60.33 6.62 16.40
C VAL A 975 60.34 7.79 15.38
N ARG A 976 59.24 8.57 15.46
CA ARG A 976 59.02 10.02 15.23
C ARG A 976 59.32 10.70 13.86
N HIS A 977 58.21 11.30 13.36
CA HIS A 977 58.07 12.70 12.92
C HIS A 977 58.48 13.20 11.52
N ARG A 978 57.62 14.13 11.04
CA ARG A 978 57.89 15.32 10.21
C ARG A 978 58.55 15.13 8.84
N GLY A 979 57.84 15.58 7.80
CA GLY A 979 58.43 16.66 6.98
C GLY A 979 58.06 16.77 5.50
N ARG A 980 57.05 17.58 5.19
CA ARG A 980 56.94 18.48 4.01
C ARG A 980 57.74 18.16 2.71
N ARG A 981 56.97 17.84 1.67
CA ARG A 981 56.84 18.58 0.38
C ARG A 981 58.01 18.62 -0.64
N VAL A 982 57.57 18.86 -1.89
CA VAL A 982 58.18 19.67 -2.99
C VAL A 982 58.49 18.90 -4.29
N ARG A 983 57.47 18.86 -5.15
CA ARG A 983 57.45 19.12 -6.60
C ARG A 983 58.77 19.17 -7.41
N ARG A 984 58.68 18.49 -8.57
CA ARG A 984 59.17 18.83 -9.93
C ARG A 984 60.67 18.60 -10.25
N GLY A 985 60.90 17.57 -11.07
CA GLY A 985 62.10 17.39 -11.90
C GLY A 985 61.86 16.45 -13.10
N ARG A 986 61.89 16.99 -14.32
CA ARG A 986 62.09 16.35 -15.63
C ARG A 986 62.97 17.34 -16.43
N PRO A 987 63.75 16.96 -17.47
CA PRO A 987 63.62 15.73 -18.29
C PRO A 987 64.95 15.02 -18.66
N ARG A 988 64.86 13.88 -19.36
CA ARG A 988 65.52 13.61 -20.67
C ARG A 988 65.09 12.24 -21.26
N ARG A 989 65.26 12.08 -22.57
CA ARG A 989 65.22 10.83 -23.38
C ARG A 989 66.63 10.69 -24.02
N PRO A 990 67.08 9.49 -24.45
CA PRO A 990 66.91 9.13 -25.88
C PRO A 990 66.79 7.60 -26.19
N ALA A 991 66.10 7.26 -27.28
CA ALA A 991 66.37 6.11 -28.18
C ALA A 991 65.46 6.17 -29.43
N ARG A 992 65.87 5.53 -30.54
CA ARG A 992 65.20 5.41 -31.87
C ARG A 992 65.79 4.17 -32.59
N PRO A 993 65.05 3.46 -33.48
CA PRO A 993 64.94 3.79 -34.93
C PRO A 993 63.50 4.19 -35.33
N ARG A 994 63.15 4.87 -36.45
CA ARG A 994 63.46 4.81 -37.91
C ARG A 994 62.75 3.62 -38.64
N ALA A 995 62.18 3.77 -39.85
CA ALA A 995 61.87 4.97 -40.66
C ALA A 995 60.94 4.70 -41.88
N SER A 996 60.55 5.80 -42.56
CA SER A 996 59.90 5.92 -43.90
C SER A 996 58.36 5.83 -43.92
N GLY A 997 57.62 6.61 -44.74
CA GLY A 997 58.07 7.64 -45.70
C GLY A 997 57.00 8.68 -46.12
N ALA A 998 57.49 9.89 -46.38
CA ALA A 998 57.11 10.89 -47.40
C ALA A 998 55.91 10.64 -48.38
N ARG A 999 55.20 11.65 -48.94
CA ARG A 999 55.27 13.14 -48.85
C ARG A 999 54.08 13.79 -49.60
N ARG A 1000 53.58 14.94 -49.10
CA ARG A 1000 53.05 16.13 -49.85
C ARG A 1000 51.83 15.94 -50.80
N ALA A 1001 51.15 16.99 -51.28
CA ALA A 1001 50.70 18.28 -50.70
C ALA A 1001 49.91 19.09 -51.76
N ARG A 1002 48.89 19.86 -51.38
CA ARG A 1002 48.62 21.21 -51.95
C ARG A 1002 47.60 22.04 -51.11
N ARG A 1003 47.86 23.35 -51.09
CA ARG A 1003 46.99 24.50 -50.68
C ARG A 1003 46.26 25.02 -51.98
N PRO A 1004 45.41 26.08 -52.01
CA PRO A 1004 45.32 27.24 -51.08
C PRO A 1004 43.93 27.93 -50.89
N ALA A 1005 43.96 29.10 -50.21
CA ALA A 1005 43.09 30.29 -50.38
C ALA A 1005 41.64 30.26 -49.82
N ARG A 1006 41.29 31.12 -48.83
CA ARG A 1006 40.78 32.54 -48.89
C ARG A 1006 39.24 32.60 -49.08
N SER A 1007 38.47 33.57 -48.57
CA SER A 1007 38.73 34.86 -47.87
C SER A 1007 37.55 35.27 -46.94
N GLY A 1008 37.70 36.32 -46.11
CA GLY A 1008 36.59 36.96 -45.36
C GLY A 1008 37.03 37.63 -44.04
N PRO A 1009 36.85 38.96 -43.81
CA PRO A 1009 37.51 39.67 -42.71
C PRO A 1009 36.62 40.40 -41.65
N LEU A 1010 37.24 40.63 -40.49
CA LEU A 1010 37.19 41.81 -39.57
C LEU A 1010 35.91 42.66 -39.39
N GLY A 1011 35.54 42.91 -38.11
CA GLY A 1011 34.58 43.95 -37.70
C GLY A 1011 34.56 44.20 -36.18
N HIS A 1012 35.10 45.34 -35.73
CA HIS A 1012 35.18 45.80 -34.32
C HIS A 1012 33.78 46.25 -33.79
N ALA A 1013 33.51 46.55 -32.50
CA ALA A 1013 34.36 47.16 -31.45
C ALA A 1013 33.81 47.00 -30.01
N ARG A 1014 34.59 47.49 -29.02
CA ARG A 1014 34.16 47.82 -27.64
C ARG A 1014 34.89 49.09 -27.15
N LEU A 1015 34.37 49.69 -26.07
CA LEU A 1015 34.89 50.81 -25.24
C LEU A 1015 34.76 52.27 -25.77
N ARG A 1016 34.00 53.06 -25.00
CA ARG A 1016 34.20 54.45 -24.53
C ARG A 1016 32.96 54.81 -23.67
N ARG A 1017 32.90 55.84 -22.83
CA ARG A 1017 33.83 56.51 -21.87
C ARG A 1017 32.95 57.51 -21.07
N HIS A 1018 33.41 58.04 -19.94
CA HIS A 1018 32.80 59.28 -19.40
C HIS A 1018 33.23 60.51 -20.23
N LEU A 1019 32.30 61.47 -20.33
CA LEU A 1019 32.38 62.94 -20.49
C LEU A 1019 33.60 63.63 -21.15
N ALA A 1020 33.26 64.60 -22.03
CA ALA A 1020 33.89 65.91 -22.34
C ALA A 1020 35.33 66.19 -21.81
N GLN A 1021 36.33 66.45 -22.67
CA GLN A 1021 36.64 67.73 -23.38
C GLN A 1021 37.26 68.83 -22.49
N ASP A 1022 38.28 69.61 -22.90
CA ASP A 1022 39.34 69.38 -23.91
C ASP A 1022 40.49 70.40 -23.75
N ALA A 1023 41.61 70.19 -24.45
CA ALA A 1023 42.73 71.13 -24.73
C ALA A 1023 43.60 71.70 -23.56
N GLY A 1024 44.90 71.87 -23.85
CA GLY A 1024 45.88 72.60 -23.00
C GLY A 1024 47.29 71.95 -22.96
N GLN A 1025 48.32 72.65 -23.42
CA GLN A 1025 49.73 72.19 -23.39
C GLN A 1025 50.60 73.03 -22.42
N ALA A 1026 51.39 72.40 -21.54
CA ALA A 1026 52.71 72.89 -21.06
C ALA A 1026 53.39 71.97 -20.02
N GLY A 1027 54.74 71.98 -19.98
CA GLY A 1027 55.51 72.19 -18.74
C GLY A 1027 55.76 71.07 -17.69
N ARG A 1028 56.70 70.13 -17.98
CA ARG A 1028 57.86 69.65 -17.15
C ARG A 1028 57.68 69.28 -15.61
N PRO A 1029 58.71 68.72 -14.90
CA PRO A 1029 58.43 67.70 -13.86
C PRO A 1029 59.00 67.91 -12.44
N GLY A 1030 58.52 67.08 -11.48
CA GLY A 1030 59.24 66.73 -10.25
C GLY A 1030 58.38 66.02 -9.18
N ARG A 1031 58.93 65.32 -8.17
CA ARG A 1031 60.27 64.68 -8.03
C ARG A 1031 60.31 63.78 -6.76
N ARG A 1032 60.75 62.51 -6.87
CA ARG A 1032 61.32 61.66 -5.78
C ARG A 1032 60.39 61.32 -4.57
N ALA A 1033 60.77 60.50 -3.57
CA ALA A 1033 61.40 59.16 -3.58
C ALA A 1033 61.42 58.54 -2.15
N GLY A 1034 61.53 57.21 -2.02
CA GLY A 1034 61.77 56.48 -0.75
C GLY A 1034 60.75 55.35 -0.54
N ARG A 1035 61.10 54.05 -0.54
CA ARG A 1035 62.00 53.23 0.32
C ARG A 1035 61.37 52.89 1.70
N ALA A 1036 61.40 51.64 2.21
CA ALA A 1036 61.72 50.34 1.60
C ALA A 1036 61.34 49.14 2.50
N ARG A 1037 61.38 47.92 1.93
CA ARG A 1037 61.53 46.58 2.59
C ARG A 1037 60.35 46.03 3.44
N GLY A 1038 60.03 44.75 3.20
CA GLY A 1038 59.30 43.85 4.13
C GLY A 1038 60.27 42.80 4.71
N PRO A 1039 59.92 41.49 4.89
CA PRO A 1039 58.63 40.81 4.65
C PRO A 1039 58.22 39.83 5.80
N VAL A 1040 57.12 39.05 5.66
CA VAL A 1040 57.07 37.58 5.97
C VAL A 1040 55.77 36.88 5.48
N ARG A 1041 55.88 35.54 5.34
CA ARG A 1041 54.96 34.47 4.83
C ARG A 1041 53.72 34.22 5.76
N ARG A 1042 52.62 33.49 5.42
CA ARG A 1042 52.12 32.72 4.23
C ARG A 1042 50.61 32.34 4.39
N HIS A 1043 49.95 31.86 3.31
CA HIS A 1043 48.57 31.32 3.30
C HIS A 1043 48.31 29.99 4.07
N GLY A 1044 47.06 29.74 4.48
CA GLY A 1044 46.25 28.68 3.82
C GLY A 1044 45.42 27.66 4.66
N CYS A 1045 44.09 27.85 4.70
CA CYS A 1045 42.95 26.89 4.63
C CYS A 1045 42.82 25.57 5.46
N LEU A 1046 41.54 25.28 5.80
CA LEU A 1046 40.81 23.98 5.94
C LEU A 1046 40.79 23.17 7.27
N CYS A 1047 39.54 22.77 7.63
CA CYS A 1047 39.06 21.62 8.44
C CYS A 1047 39.42 21.46 9.95
N GLY A 1048 38.44 21.03 10.77
CA GLY A 1048 38.72 20.49 12.12
C GLY A 1048 37.50 20.35 13.09
N HIS A 1049 37.26 19.14 13.58
CA HIS A 1049 36.18 18.71 14.50
C HIS A 1049 36.40 19.02 16.02
N VAL A 1050 35.27 19.23 16.76
CA VAL A 1050 34.92 18.63 18.09
C VAL A 1050 35.63 19.09 19.40
N LEU A 1051 34.94 18.84 20.54
CA LEU A 1051 35.22 19.12 21.98
C LEU A 1051 35.05 20.61 22.40
N ARG A 1052 34.27 21.05 23.41
CA ARG A 1052 33.70 20.52 24.69
C ARG A 1052 34.63 20.71 25.91
N VAL A 1053 34.10 21.32 27.01
CA VAL A 1053 34.69 21.46 28.38
C VAL A 1053 35.82 22.54 28.47
N HIS A 1054 35.99 23.42 29.49
CA HIS A 1054 35.36 23.73 30.80
C HIS A 1054 35.55 25.23 31.15
N ARG A 1055 34.81 25.80 32.12
CA ARG A 1055 35.37 26.55 33.29
C ARG A 1055 34.34 26.98 34.36
N ARG A 1056 34.76 26.87 35.63
CA ARG A 1056 34.24 27.36 36.93
C ARG A 1056 35.43 27.24 37.92
N PRO A 1057 35.55 27.93 39.09
CA PRO A 1057 34.58 27.80 40.20
C PRO A 1057 34.56 28.93 41.28
N ARG A 1058 33.81 28.69 42.40
CA ARG A 1058 33.98 29.26 43.79
C ARG A 1058 33.63 30.77 44.04
N ARG A 1059 33.18 31.23 45.23
CA ARG A 1059 32.43 30.62 46.38
C ARG A 1059 32.05 31.70 47.47
N ARG A 1060 30.90 31.54 48.17
CA ARG A 1060 30.60 31.91 49.61
C ARG A 1060 30.51 33.44 50.01
N PRO A 1061 30.04 33.82 51.23
CA PRO A 1061 28.88 33.31 52.04
C PRO A 1061 28.09 34.38 52.89
N ARG A 1062 27.12 33.90 53.71
CA ARG A 1062 26.49 34.51 54.93
C ARG A 1062 25.31 35.51 54.78
N ALA A 1063 24.63 35.75 55.91
CA ALA A 1063 23.33 36.43 56.18
C ALA A 1063 23.46 37.21 57.54
N PRO A 1064 22.45 37.85 58.21
CA PRO A 1064 20.97 37.80 58.03
C PRO A 1064 20.20 39.15 58.30
N ARG A 1065 18.86 39.04 58.52
CA ARG A 1065 17.86 40.00 59.13
C ARG A 1065 16.80 40.65 58.19
N GLN A 1066 15.66 40.97 58.83
CA GLN A 1066 14.42 41.63 58.38
C GLN A 1066 14.51 43.19 58.60
N PRO A 1067 13.53 44.08 58.23
CA PRO A 1067 12.05 43.90 58.25
C PRO A 1067 11.17 44.68 57.21
N HIS A 1068 9.82 44.59 57.36
CA HIS A 1068 8.72 45.60 57.20
C HIS A 1068 8.72 46.71 56.08
N HIS A 1069 7.62 47.28 55.55
CA HIS A 1069 6.15 47.04 55.58
C HIS A 1069 5.42 47.98 54.56
N ARG A 1070 4.22 47.61 54.04
CA ARG A 1070 3.15 48.51 53.48
C ARG A 1070 3.56 49.34 52.23
N GLY A 1071 2.72 50.09 51.50
CA GLY A 1071 1.30 50.49 51.63
C GLY A 1071 0.66 50.92 50.26
N PRO A 1072 -0.57 51.49 50.22
CA PRO A 1072 -1.49 51.24 49.09
C PRO A 1072 -2.19 52.44 48.40
N ALA A 1073 -2.85 52.15 47.26
CA ALA A 1073 -4.13 52.67 46.71
C ALA A 1073 -4.40 54.19 46.49
N GLY A 1074 -5.12 54.53 45.40
CA GLY A 1074 -5.59 55.90 45.13
C GLY A 1074 -6.66 56.07 44.03
N ARG A 1075 -7.86 56.52 44.44
CA ARG A 1075 -9.05 56.98 43.67
C ARG A 1075 -8.68 57.96 42.53
N SER A 1076 -9.26 58.01 41.32
CA SER A 1076 -10.67 57.98 40.83
C SER A 1076 -11.48 59.28 41.03
N LEU A 1077 -11.80 60.04 39.96
CA LEU A 1077 -13.11 60.66 39.63
C LEU A 1077 -13.07 61.57 38.36
N ARG A 1078 -14.25 62.05 37.90
CA ARG A 1078 -14.50 63.00 36.77
C ARG A 1078 -15.06 64.35 37.37
N PRO A 1079 -15.71 65.33 36.66
CA PRO A 1079 -15.94 65.59 35.22
C PRO A 1079 -15.92 67.09 34.70
N ARG A 1080 -15.98 67.27 33.36
CA ARG A 1080 -16.73 68.32 32.57
C ARG A 1080 -16.40 69.85 32.59
N ARG A 1081 -16.09 70.35 31.35
CA ARG A 1081 -16.74 71.44 30.54
C ARG A 1081 -16.21 72.91 30.46
N ARG A 1082 -15.89 73.30 29.20
CA ARG A 1082 -16.13 74.62 28.52
C ARG A 1082 -15.29 75.83 29.00
N ARG A 1083 -15.20 76.99 28.31
CA ARG A 1083 -15.81 77.54 27.05
C ARG A 1083 -14.63 78.04 26.12
N ARG A 1084 -14.60 79.02 25.20
CA ARG A 1084 -15.45 80.05 24.52
C ARG A 1084 -14.79 80.37 23.13
N ALA A 1085 -15.40 81.22 22.27
CA ALA A 1085 -14.84 81.71 20.98
C ALA A 1085 -14.64 80.61 19.89
N ARG A 1086 -14.29 80.85 18.60
CA ARG A 1086 -14.41 81.93 17.58
C ARG A 1086 -14.29 81.22 16.19
N ARG A 1087 -14.66 81.75 15.00
CA ARG A 1087 -15.31 83.02 14.62
C ARG A 1087 -16.62 82.74 13.84
N HIS A 1088 -16.64 82.81 12.50
CA HIS A 1088 -17.84 82.91 11.62
C HIS A 1088 -17.52 82.37 10.19
N ASP A 1089 -18.44 82.15 9.22
CA ASP A 1089 -19.84 82.63 9.06
C ASP A 1089 -20.82 81.75 8.20
N ARG A 1090 -22.13 82.10 8.21
CA ARG A 1090 -23.27 81.95 7.22
C ARG A 1090 -23.28 80.87 6.09
N ARG A 1091 -24.42 80.34 5.56
CA ARG A 1091 -25.90 80.36 5.86
C ARG A 1091 -26.71 79.30 5.04
N ARG A 1092 -27.85 78.85 5.61
CA ARG A 1092 -29.15 78.36 5.04
C ARG A 1092 -29.32 77.69 3.64
N ARG A 1093 -29.90 76.46 3.67
CA ARG A 1093 -31.10 75.91 2.96
C ARG A 1093 -31.61 76.47 1.59
N LEU A 1094 -31.70 75.54 0.61
CA LEU A 1094 -32.84 75.14 -0.28
C LEU A 1094 -33.50 76.08 -1.34
N VAL A 1095 -33.98 75.42 -2.43
CA VAL A 1095 -34.89 75.83 -3.54
C VAL A 1095 -34.31 76.74 -4.66
N GLY A 1096 -34.50 76.37 -5.93
CA GLY A 1096 -34.32 77.29 -7.08
C GLY A 1096 -34.13 76.67 -8.47
N ARG A 1097 -35.05 76.93 -9.41
CA ARG A 1097 -35.16 76.32 -10.75
C ARG A 1097 -34.05 76.68 -11.77
N ARG A 1098 -33.58 75.65 -12.49
CA ARG A 1098 -33.42 75.54 -13.96
C ARG A 1098 -33.66 76.80 -14.85
N ARG A 1099 -32.63 77.24 -15.58
CA ARG A 1099 -32.65 77.87 -16.93
C ARG A 1099 -31.29 77.55 -17.62
N LEU A 1100 -31.13 77.41 -18.95
CA LEU A 1100 -32.09 77.36 -20.07
C LEU A 1100 -31.55 76.51 -21.26
N ARG A 1101 -32.47 76.15 -22.16
CA ARG A 1101 -32.42 75.39 -23.44
C ARG A 1101 -31.24 75.78 -24.40
N ARG A 1102 -30.82 74.97 -25.40
CA ARG A 1102 -31.63 74.24 -26.43
C ARG A 1102 -30.99 72.95 -27.00
N ALA A 1103 -31.91 72.04 -27.37
CA ALA A 1103 -31.95 70.98 -28.42
C ALA A 1103 -30.79 70.85 -29.45
N ARG A 1104 -30.58 69.70 -30.13
CA ARG A 1104 -31.57 68.84 -30.87
C ARG A 1104 -31.03 67.43 -31.17
N ARG A 1105 -31.95 66.44 -31.33
CA ARG A 1105 -31.87 65.23 -32.21
C ARG A 1105 -30.71 64.23 -31.90
N ALA A 1106 -30.64 63.01 -32.45
CA ALA A 1106 -31.65 62.03 -32.89
C ALA A 1106 -31.00 60.62 -33.00
N ARG A 1107 -31.78 59.58 -33.37
CA ARG A 1107 -31.25 58.29 -33.88
C ARG A 1107 -30.53 58.51 -35.23
N PRO A 1108 -29.63 57.60 -35.65
CA PRO A 1108 -30.07 56.42 -36.44
C PRO A 1108 -29.46 55.11 -35.87
N ARG A 1109 -29.88 53.85 -36.11
CA ARG A 1109 -30.47 53.12 -37.26
C ARG A 1109 -29.51 53.02 -38.49
N PRO A 1110 -29.59 52.00 -39.36
CA PRO A 1110 -30.20 50.67 -39.22
C PRO A 1110 -29.27 49.48 -39.64
N ALA A 1111 -29.79 48.25 -39.47
CA ALA A 1111 -29.73 47.07 -40.34
C ALA A 1111 -28.57 46.78 -41.35
N ARG A 1112 -28.14 45.49 -41.37
CA ARG A 1112 -28.09 44.53 -42.52
C ARG A 1112 -27.93 45.09 -43.96
N PRO A 1113 -27.12 44.47 -44.86
CA PRO A 1113 -27.49 43.12 -45.37
C PRO A 1113 -26.41 42.15 -45.95
N ARG A 1114 -26.82 40.86 -45.98
CA ARG A 1114 -26.69 39.79 -47.03
C ARG A 1114 -25.38 39.54 -47.83
N ARG A 1115 -25.12 38.22 -48.07
CA ARG A 1115 -24.33 37.60 -49.17
C ARG A 1115 -24.73 38.21 -50.55
N PRO A 1116 -23.88 38.27 -51.62
CA PRO A 1116 -22.92 37.25 -52.14
C PRO A 1116 -21.50 37.81 -52.48
N GLY A 1117 -20.57 37.16 -53.19
CA GLY A 1117 -20.42 35.72 -53.57
C GLY A 1117 -20.05 35.44 -55.06
N ARG A 1118 -19.22 34.38 -55.30
CA ARG A 1118 -18.77 33.75 -56.58
C ARG A 1118 -17.72 34.48 -57.48
N ARG A 1119 -16.68 33.71 -57.89
CA ARG A 1119 -15.82 33.83 -59.12
C ARG A 1119 -14.84 35.06 -59.17
N ARG A 1120 -13.71 35.10 -59.93
CA ARG A 1120 -12.89 34.12 -60.72
C ARG A 1120 -11.50 34.78 -61.07
N SER A 1121 -10.42 33.98 -61.23
CA SER A 1121 -9.13 34.29 -61.95
C SER A 1121 -8.28 35.52 -61.52
N GLY A 1122 -6.97 35.66 -61.82
CA GLY A 1122 -5.96 34.70 -62.33
C GLY A 1122 -4.72 35.36 -63.01
N LEU A 1123 -3.51 34.74 -62.90
CA LEU A 1123 -2.22 35.04 -63.61
C LEU A 1123 -1.45 36.33 -63.17
N ALA A 1124 -0.12 36.54 -63.40
CA ALA A 1124 0.87 35.82 -64.23
C ALA A 1124 2.38 36.03 -63.85
N ARG A 1125 3.27 35.05 -64.19
CA ARG A 1125 4.71 35.16 -64.63
C ARG A 1125 5.79 35.61 -63.57
N ARG A 1126 7.12 35.31 -63.66
CA ARG A 1126 8.00 34.35 -64.43
C ARG A 1126 9.48 34.35 -63.93
N ARG A 1127 10.19 33.20 -63.96
CA ARG A 1127 11.47 32.91 -64.71
C ARG A 1127 11.94 31.43 -64.51
N ARG A 1128 13.07 30.99 -65.11
CA ARG A 1128 13.52 29.60 -65.46
C ARG A 1128 14.90 29.22 -64.84
N PRO A 1129 15.58 28.06 -65.11
CA PRO A 1129 15.26 26.77 -65.80
C PRO A 1129 15.57 25.48 -64.94
N GLY A 1130 15.45 24.20 -65.38
CA GLY A 1130 14.89 23.57 -66.60
C GLY A 1130 15.24 22.04 -66.79
N ARG A 1131 14.68 21.41 -67.86
CA ARG A 1131 14.87 20.02 -68.43
C ARG A 1131 14.32 18.80 -67.62
N ARG A 1132 13.16 18.16 -67.94
CA ARG A 1132 12.73 17.24 -69.06
C ARG A 1132 13.35 15.81 -69.05
N PRO A 1133 12.71 14.75 -69.65
CA PRO A 1133 11.30 14.61 -70.15
C PRO A 1133 10.60 13.22 -69.95
N LEU A 1134 9.40 13.08 -70.59
CA LEU A 1134 8.62 11.86 -70.96
C LEU A 1134 7.49 11.41 -69.98
N ARG A 1135 6.40 10.71 -70.40
CA ARG A 1135 5.55 10.78 -71.64
C ARG A 1135 4.23 9.96 -71.46
N HIS A 1136 3.09 10.45 -72.00
CA HIS A 1136 1.81 9.71 -72.29
C HIS A 1136 1.03 9.06 -71.10
N ASP A 1137 -0.21 8.53 -71.26
CA ASP A 1137 -1.45 9.15 -71.84
C ASP A 1137 -2.77 8.36 -71.54
N ARG A 1138 -3.91 8.97 -71.92
CA ARG A 1138 -5.17 8.40 -72.50
C ARG A 1138 -6.02 7.26 -71.86
N ARG A 1139 -7.15 7.74 -71.28
CA ARG A 1139 -8.57 7.58 -71.77
C ARG A 1139 -9.47 6.37 -71.31
N PRO A 1140 -10.83 6.49 -71.43
CA PRO A 1140 -11.74 6.08 -70.33
C PRO A 1140 -13.09 5.41 -70.77
N ALA A 1141 -14.14 5.58 -69.93
CA ALA A 1141 -15.57 5.22 -70.02
C ALA A 1141 -15.96 3.91 -69.28
N ALA A 1142 -17.05 3.75 -68.50
CA ALA A 1142 -18.26 4.54 -68.09
C ALA A 1142 -19.60 4.31 -68.84
N VAL A 1143 -20.57 3.69 -68.14
CA VAL A 1143 -22.04 3.65 -68.39
C VAL A 1143 -22.71 3.16 -67.07
N ARG A 1144 -23.59 3.95 -66.41
CA ARG A 1144 -25.08 3.96 -66.43
C ARG A 1144 -25.76 2.67 -65.91
N LEU A 1145 -26.93 2.66 -65.25
CA LEU A 1145 -27.71 3.67 -64.46
C LEU A 1145 -28.86 2.92 -63.72
N GLY A 1146 -29.24 3.27 -62.49
CA GLY A 1146 -30.36 2.63 -61.74
C GLY A 1146 -30.89 3.50 -60.58
N ARG A 1147 -32.12 3.27 -60.08
CA ARG A 1147 -32.86 4.28 -59.26
C ARG A 1147 -33.84 3.69 -58.21
N ARG A 1148 -33.90 4.35 -57.04
CA ARG A 1148 -35.00 4.40 -56.01
C ARG A 1148 -35.23 3.18 -55.08
N GLY A 1149 -35.96 3.45 -53.98
CA GLY A 1149 -36.16 2.60 -52.77
C GLY A 1149 -35.22 3.08 -51.64
N MET A 1150 -35.63 3.76 -50.56
CA MET A 1150 -36.63 3.49 -49.51
C MET A 1150 -36.36 2.25 -48.64
N ILE A 1151 -35.83 2.51 -47.43
CA ILE A 1151 -36.26 2.05 -46.08
C ILE A 1151 -37.25 0.87 -46.06
N PRO A 1152 -37.07 -0.15 -45.18
CA PRO A 1152 -36.27 -0.12 -43.94
C PRO A 1152 -34.79 -0.55 -44.08
#